data_AF-A0A820TBR5-F1
#
_entry.id   AF-A0A820TBR5-F1
#
_cell.length_a   1.000
_cell.length_b   1.000
_cell.length_c   1.000
_cell.angle_alpha   90.00
_cell.angle_beta   90.00
_cell.angle_gamma   90.00
#
_symmetry.space_group_name_H-M   'P 1'
#
loop_
_entity.id
_entity.type
_entity.pdbx_description
1 polymer ?
#
loop_
_entity_poly.entity_id
_entity_poly.type
_entity_poly.pdbx_seq_one_letter_code
_entity_poly.pdbx_strand_id
1 'polypeptide(L)'
;FELYTPEQKWTQIVLLNNLIYKIKEAFNKEFETTYQRKLQELAKIREKNIRIKQINADLDDTTPVWEPDLTEKEKPILLFDVKDSEVKVERYYTAEQLKQLEEQRLNEERRRQMEKLDNWRERGLNEMMGGVLQVRREDELKKEIPKPPFAVEKPEDEWTEMEKQVYQQYLQKVKEQQEERDKLRKILTTEASKINEQIQENCDAFEQILIQLHRRRILAQTAAIQEELKISRLVFALVKDRLIEQLEETYEKRAKTLEGKVHGLELSKRALEDSINNIDSDKRRLKADDTFDKQFPREFADVPSALQDSLKRLLTKRPKLKQTKAVDEFNPYTARQMRLLELEFDKIQAEADSFTNAPPNIVRNIWERFVDFRKRRGELERDLRLQEQEELVIKNLKNIRETELTRKNMEFEQIQNLLTASRDARIDDTFDLYVQIVLKQGQIEMEAQPADLSPDQYRNTDVELVNRHEIEDLNKSIIESANLKIRHMEKTKGVVNELQSMKWEKEKLTFEITDLKQRAQDITFLKVTRNVQEYLACRDDTTFESHKQRELQMLEATIEKMKQRFEDQKHIKENEIHKLQHDNLSIANVTLAVDEALQNANVNLYERKNIIDQRIVEQSKVEQQDRIQQVVRRRRLVDLAKAQAQEVAYLRAEVERLRMKTFPALVQIEH
;
A
#
# COMPACT_ATOMS: atom_id res chain seq x y z
N PHE A 1 -30.01 -0.92 -12.37
CA PHE A 1 -28.82 -1.44 -13.07
C PHE A 1 -28.47 -2.74 -12.39
N GLU A 2 -29.13 -3.82 -12.77
CA GLU A 2 -28.96 -5.11 -12.12
C GLU A 2 -28.23 -6.03 -13.10
N LEU A 3 -27.06 -6.53 -12.69
CA LEU A 3 -26.15 -7.33 -13.52
C LEU A 3 -26.24 -8.78 -13.07
N TYR A 4 -27.32 -9.47 -13.46
CA TYR A 4 -27.58 -10.83 -13.00
C TYR A 4 -26.87 -11.89 -13.83
N THR A 5 -26.72 -11.65 -15.13
CA THR A 5 -26.18 -12.66 -16.06
C THR A 5 -24.69 -12.46 -16.32
N PRO A 6 -23.91 -13.54 -16.55
CA PRO A 6 -22.51 -13.45 -16.94
C PRO A 6 -22.28 -12.56 -18.17
N GLU A 7 -23.16 -12.62 -19.17
CA GLU A 7 -23.07 -11.83 -20.40
C GLU A 7 -23.24 -10.33 -20.13
N GLN A 8 -24.15 -9.97 -19.23
CA GLN A 8 -24.31 -8.60 -18.77
C GLN A 8 -23.05 -8.12 -18.03
N LYS A 9 -22.47 -8.95 -17.14
CA LYS A 9 -21.20 -8.63 -16.46
C LYS A 9 -20.05 -8.41 -17.46
N TRP A 10 -19.94 -9.26 -18.49
CA TRP A 10 -18.97 -9.09 -19.58
C TRP A 10 -19.18 -7.79 -20.37
N THR A 11 -20.43 -7.51 -20.74
CA THR A 11 -20.77 -6.27 -21.45
C THR A 11 -20.42 -5.05 -20.60
N GLN A 12 -20.71 -5.10 -19.29
CA GLN A 12 -20.35 -4.04 -18.36
C GLN A 12 -18.83 -3.84 -18.29
N ILE A 13 -18.02 -4.89 -18.28
CA ILE A 13 -16.55 -4.78 -18.30
C ILE A 13 -16.09 -4.01 -19.56
N VAL A 14 -16.67 -4.30 -20.73
CA VAL A 14 -16.34 -3.57 -21.97
C VAL A 14 -16.75 -2.11 -21.88
N LEU A 15 -17.93 -1.80 -21.34
CA LEU A 15 -18.41 -0.43 -21.15
C LEU A 15 -17.52 0.36 -20.16
N LEU A 16 -17.08 -0.28 -19.07
CA LEU A 16 -16.17 0.31 -18.09
C LEU A 16 -14.79 0.60 -18.71
N ASN A 17 -14.25 -0.31 -19.52
CA ASN A 17 -13.02 -0.08 -20.27
C ASN A 17 -13.13 1.13 -21.21
N ASN A 18 -14.26 1.27 -21.92
CA ASN A 18 -14.52 2.44 -22.76
C ASN A 18 -14.60 3.73 -21.92
N LEU A 19 -15.22 3.67 -20.75
CA LEU A 19 -15.32 4.81 -19.83
C LEU A 19 -13.94 5.23 -19.31
N ILE A 20 -13.07 4.28 -18.93
CA ILE A 20 -11.67 4.54 -18.55
C ILE A 20 -10.92 5.22 -19.70
N TYR A 21 -11.08 4.72 -20.93
CA TYR A 21 -10.48 5.33 -22.11
C TYR A 21 -10.92 6.78 -22.29
N LYS A 22 -12.23 7.06 -22.16
CA LYS A 22 -12.78 8.42 -22.25
C LYS A 22 -12.26 9.35 -21.15
N ILE A 23 -12.11 8.86 -19.92
CA ILE A 23 -11.51 9.64 -18.81
C ILE A 23 -10.06 10.02 -19.16
N LYS A 24 -9.27 9.05 -19.64
CA LYS A 24 -7.87 9.26 -20.04
C LYS A 24 -7.79 10.22 -21.22
N GLU A 25 -8.65 10.07 -22.23
CA GLU A 25 -8.71 10.97 -23.39
C GLU A 25 -9.08 12.41 -23.01
N ALA A 26 -10.07 12.59 -22.11
CA ALA A 26 -10.46 13.90 -21.62
C ALA A 26 -9.31 14.62 -20.90
N PHE A 27 -8.59 13.90 -20.03
CA PHE A 27 -7.42 14.46 -19.36
C PHE A 27 -6.28 14.78 -20.35
N ASN A 28 -6.03 13.91 -21.33
CA ASN A 28 -4.99 14.16 -22.34
C ASN A 28 -5.27 15.42 -23.16
N LYS A 29 -6.55 15.72 -23.47
CA LYS A 29 -6.93 16.98 -24.12
C LYS A 29 -6.65 18.20 -23.22
N GLU A 30 -7.01 18.14 -21.94
CA GLU A 30 -6.72 19.21 -20.97
C GLU A 30 -5.19 19.40 -20.82
N PHE A 31 -4.42 18.32 -20.77
CA PHE A 31 -2.95 18.35 -20.72
C PHE A 31 -2.36 19.01 -21.96
N GLU A 32 -2.78 18.62 -23.16
CA GLU A 32 -2.30 19.19 -24.42
C GLU A 32 -2.59 20.69 -24.51
N THR A 33 -3.78 21.13 -24.10
CA THR A 33 -4.10 22.57 -24.06
C THR A 33 -3.20 23.34 -23.09
N THR A 34 -2.86 22.74 -21.94
CA THR A 34 -1.97 23.37 -20.95
C THR A 34 -0.52 23.38 -21.44
N TYR A 35 -0.10 22.33 -22.15
CA TYR A 35 1.20 22.26 -22.81
C TYR A 35 1.36 23.36 -23.87
N GLN A 36 0.35 23.58 -24.71
CA GLN A 36 0.34 24.67 -25.69
C GLN A 36 0.39 26.05 -25.02
N ARG A 37 -0.34 26.24 -23.92
CA ARG A 37 -0.24 27.47 -23.11
C ARG A 37 1.17 27.68 -22.56
N LYS A 38 1.85 26.62 -22.10
CA LYS A 38 3.25 26.70 -21.65
C LYS A 38 4.16 27.23 -22.76
N LEU A 39 4.02 26.71 -23.98
CA LEU A 39 4.80 27.17 -25.13
C LEU A 39 4.57 28.65 -25.44
N GLN A 40 3.33 29.12 -25.33
CA GLN A 40 2.98 30.54 -25.51
C GLN A 40 3.60 31.43 -24.43
N GLU A 41 3.56 31.01 -23.16
CA GLU A 41 4.17 31.78 -22.07
C GLU A 41 5.71 31.80 -22.19
N LEU A 42 6.34 30.69 -22.58
CA LEU A 42 7.77 30.66 -22.88
C LEU A 42 8.14 31.61 -24.04
N ALA A 43 7.32 31.70 -25.08
CA ALA A 43 7.54 32.65 -26.18
C ALA A 43 7.47 34.10 -25.69
N LYS A 44 6.47 34.45 -24.86
CA LYS A 44 6.36 35.78 -24.25
C LYS A 44 7.55 36.12 -23.34
N ILE A 45 8.02 35.16 -22.54
CA ILE A 45 9.19 35.36 -21.68
C ILE A 45 10.44 35.59 -22.55
N ARG A 46 10.60 34.86 -23.65
CA ARG A 46 11.72 35.08 -24.60
C ARG A 46 11.68 36.48 -25.21
N GLU A 47 10.51 36.98 -25.62
CA GLU A 47 10.35 38.35 -26.12
C GLU A 47 10.75 39.40 -25.07
N LYS A 48 10.28 39.23 -23.82
CA LYS A 48 10.65 40.09 -22.69
C LYS A 48 12.14 40.02 -22.36
N ASN A 49 12.75 38.84 -22.43
CA ASN A 49 14.18 38.63 -22.23
C ASN A 49 15.03 39.30 -23.32
N ILE A 50 14.57 39.34 -24.57
CA ILE A 50 15.25 40.12 -25.63
C ILE A 50 15.27 41.60 -25.27
N ARG A 51 14.17 42.15 -24.73
CA ARG A 51 14.12 43.54 -24.25
C ARG A 51 15.06 43.77 -23.06
N ILE A 52 15.12 42.83 -22.10
CA ILE A 52 16.07 42.91 -20.97
C ILE A 52 17.53 42.87 -21.47
N LYS A 53 17.85 42.03 -22.46
CA LYS A 53 19.20 41.99 -23.06
C LYS A 53 19.57 43.31 -23.73
N GLN A 54 18.62 43.98 -24.38
CA GLN A 54 18.82 45.32 -24.94
C GLN A 54 19.11 46.33 -23.83
N ILE A 55 18.30 46.34 -22.77
CA ILE A 55 18.49 47.23 -21.61
C ILE A 55 19.84 46.98 -20.92
N ASN A 56 20.25 45.72 -20.76
CA ASN A 56 21.56 45.36 -20.20
C ASN A 56 22.72 45.82 -21.09
N ALA A 57 22.57 45.74 -22.43
CA ALA A 57 23.55 46.29 -23.36
C ALA A 57 23.62 47.83 -23.30
N ASP A 58 22.49 48.50 -23.09
CA ASP A 58 22.43 49.96 -22.94
C ASP A 58 23.10 50.42 -21.63
N LEU A 59 22.97 49.62 -20.56
CA LEU A 59 23.54 49.84 -19.22
C LEU A 59 25.01 49.35 -19.06
N ASP A 60 25.57 48.64 -20.04
CA ASP A 60 26.85 47.92 -19.96
C ASP A 60 26.90 46.90 -18.78
N ASP A 61 25.74 46.38 -18.36
CA ASP A 61 25.60 45.40 -17.28
C ASP A 61 25.72 43.96 -17.81
N THR A 62 26.58 43.16 -17.22
CA THR A 62 26.86 41.75 -17.62
C THR A 62 26.00 40.73 -16.85
N THR A 63 24.85 41.14 -16.34
CA THR A 63 23.99 40.24 -15.56
C THR A 63 23.37 39.16 -16.46
N PRO A 64 23.48 37.86 -16.08
CA PRO A 64 22.88 36.78 -16.86
C PRO A 64 21.35 36.84 -16.77
N VAL A 65 20.69 36.87 -17.93
CA VAL A 65 19.22 36.88 -18.04
C VAL A 65 18.68 35.47 -17.83
N TRP A 66 17.58 35.35 -17.08
CA TRP A 66 16.92 34.06 -16.83
C TRP A 66 16.17 33.57 -18.06
N GLU A 67 16.62 32.45 -18.65
CA GLU A 67 16.00 31.85 -19.84
C GLU A 67 15.41 30.47 -19.50
N PRO A 68 14.08 30.37 -19.32
CA PRO A 68 13.44 29.08 -19.10
C PRO A 68 13.32 28.30 -20.40
N ASP A 69 13.73 27.04 -20.37
CA ASP A 69 13.60 26.09 -21.46
C ASP A 69 12.88 24.81 -21.03
N LEU A 70 12.40 24.06 -22.02
CA LEU A 70 11.76 22.76 -21.78
C LEU A 70 12.80 21.74 -21.33
N THR A 71 12.48 21.02 -20.26
CA THR A 71 13.36 20.01 -19.69
C THR A 71 13.21 18.67 -20.44
N GLU A 72 14.22 17.79 -20.37
CA GLU A 72 14.20 16.43 -20.96
C GLU A 72 12.97 15.60 -20.53
N LYS A 73 12.48 15.81 -19.30
CA LYS A 73 11.26 15.17 -18.78
C LYS A 73 9.98 15.56 -19.54
N GLU A 74 9.98 16.73 -20.16
CA GLU A 74 8.81 17.28 -20.88
C GLU A 74 8.88 16.99 -22.37
N LYS A 75 10.10 16.83 -22.91
CA LYS A 75 10.36 16.39 -24.27
C LYS A 75 11.37 15.24 -24.25
N PRO A 76 10.90 13.98 -24.16
CA PRO A 76 11.76 12.80 -24.11
C PRO A 76 12.69 12.65 -25.32
N ILE A 77 12.33 13.27 -26.46
CA ILE A 77 13.15 13.26 -27.68
C ILE A 77 14.52 13.93 -27.43
N LEU A 78 14.59 14.94 -26.55
CA LEU A 78 15.84 15.61 -26.19
C LEU A 78 16.86 14.68 -25.51
N LEU A 79 16.42 13.55 -24.96
CA LEU A 79 17.33 12.54 -24.38
C LEU A 79 18.20 11.86 -25.45
N PHE A 80 17.73 11.81 -26.70
CA PHE A 80 18.46 11.22 -27.80
C PHE A 80 19.37 12.23 -28.52
N ASP A 81 19.19 13.52 -28.26
CA ASP A 81 19.99 14.59 -28.83
C ASP A 81 21.18 14.91 -27.92
N VAL A 82 22.37 14.45 -28.32
CA VAL A 82 23.61 14.74 -27.59
C VAL A 82 24.03 16.18 -27.88
N LYS A 83 24.12 17.02 -26.83
CA LYS A 83 24.66 18.38 -26.98
C LYS A 83 26.19 18.34 -27.08
N ASP A 84 26.78 19.22 -27.88
CA ASP A 84 28.25 19.31 -27.99
C ASP A 84 28.94 19.57 -26.63
N SER A 85 28.23 20.21 -25.69
CA SER A 85 28.69 20.42 -24.31
C SER A 85 28.77 19.14 -23.45
N GLU A 86 28.09 18.07 -23.84
CA GLU A 86 28.10 16.77 -23.13
C GLU A 86 29.25 15.87 -23.59
N VAL A 87 29.79 16.15 -24.79
CA VAL A 87 30.95 15.45 -25.34
C VAL A 87 32.22 16.10 -24.79
N LYS A 88 32.73 15.54 -23.68
CA LYS A 88 33.96 16.03 -23.00
C LYS A 88 35.25 15.78 -23.78
N VAL A 89 35.18 15.03 -24.87
CA VAL A 89 36.33 14.70 -25.71
C VAL A 89 36.41 15.75 -26.81
N GLU A 90 37.56 16.41 -26.92
CA GLU A 90 37.83 17.30 -28.04
C GLU A 90 37.64 16.54 -29.36
N ARG A 91 36.80 17.08 -30.23
CA ARG A 91 36.51 16.47 -31.53
C ARG A 91 37.82 16.31 -32.29
N TYR A 92 38.23 15.06 -32.53
CA TYR A 92 39.47 14.78 -33.27
C TYR A 92 39.28 15.16 -34.74
N TYR A 93 40.00 16.19 -35.18
CA TYR A 93 40.05 16.60 -36.58
C TYR A 93 41.24 15.92 -37.27
N THR A 94 40.99 15.33 -38.43
CA THR A 94 42.08 14.85 -39.31
C THR A 94 42.83 16.04 -39.91
N ALA A 95 44.10 15.85 -40.32
CA ALA A 95 44.94 16.94 -40.85
C ALA A 95 44.34 17.67 -42.06
N GLU A 96 43.52 16.99 -42.87
CA GLU A 96 42.78 17.59 -43.98
C GLU A 96 41.57 18.42 -43.49
N GLN A 97 40.87 17.96 -42.45
CA GLN A 97 39.76 18.70 -41.83
C GLN A 97 40.26 19.94 -41.09
N LEU A 98 41.44 19.89 -40.46
CA LEU A 98 42.08 21.06 -39.84
C LEU A 98 42.38 22.14 -40.89
N LYS A 99 42.95 21.75 -42.04
CA LYS A 99 43.19 22.68 -43.15
C LYS A 99 41.90 23.28 -43.71
N GLN A 100 40.85 22.47 -43.88
CA GLN A 100 39.55 22.98 -44.32
C GLN A 100 38.91 23.93 -43.30
N LEU A 101 39.04 23.65 -42.00
CA LEU A 101 38.53 24.52 -40.94
C LEU A 101 39.33 25.82 -40.85
N GLU A 102 40.65 25.76 -41.01
CA GLU A 102 41.53 26.93 -41.08
C GLU A 102 41.27 27.77 -42.33
N GLU A 103 41.04 27.15 -43.48
CA GLU A 103 40.63 27.85 -44.71
C GLU A 103 39.26 28.49 -44.54
N GLN A 104 38.29 27.81 -43.91
CA GLN A 104 36.99 28.39 -43.59
C GLN A 104 37.12 29.56 -42.62
N ARG A 105 37.92 29.44 -41.56
CA ARG A 105 38.19 30.52 -40.61
C ARG A 105 38.88 31.71 -41.29
N LEU A 106 39.88 31.46 -42.13
CA LEU A 106 40.57 32.50 -42.88
C LEU A 106 39.66 33.16 -43.91
N ASN A 107 38.75 32.41 -44.51
CA ASN A 107 37.77 32.95 -45.46
C ASN A 107 36.68 33.75 -44.75
N GLU A 108 36.24 33.35 -43.56
CA GLU A 108 35.34 34.14 -42.71
C GLU A 108 36.01 35.39 -42.15
N GLU A 109 37.28 35.31 -41.76
CA GLU A 109 38.08 36.48 -41.34
C GLU A 109 38.33 37.43 -42.51
N ARG A 110 38.63 36.91 -43.71
CA ARG A 110 38.67 37.72 -44.94
C ARG A 110 37.31 38.33 -45.24
N ARG A 111 36.21 37.58 -45.12
CA ARG A 111 34.86 38.11 -45.34
C ARG A 111 34.54 39.24 -44.36
N ARG A 112 34.86 39.07 -43.07
CA ARG A 112 34.74 40.12 -42.04
C ARG A 112 35.66 41.33 -42.31
N GLN A 113 36.86 41.12 -42.83
CA GLN A 113 37.78 42.20 -43.20
C GLN A 113 37.30 42.95 -44.45
N MET A 114 36.75 42.25 -45.44
CA MET A 114 36.17 42.84 -46.64
C MET A 114 34.88 43.60 -46.34
N GLU A 115 34.01 43.07 -45.47
CA GLU A 115 32.82 43.77 -44.95
C GLU A 115 33.19 45.07 -44.20
N LYS A 116 34.31 45.08 -43.47
CA LYS A 116 34.86 46.30 -42.83
C LYS A 116 35.46 47.29 -43.83
N LEU A 117 35.98 46.80 -44.96
CA LEU A 117 36.61 47.63 -45.98
C LEU A 117 35.60 48.24 -46.95
N ASP A 118 34.37 47.72 -47.07
CA ASP A 118 33.40 48.16 -48.09
C ASP A 118 32.13 48.86 -47.55
N ASN A 119 32.23 49.59 -46.44
CA ASN A 119 31.15 50.46 -45.98
C ASN A 119 31.44 51.94 -46.26
N TRP A 120 31.40 52.37 -47.52
CA TRP A 120 31.41 53.81 -47.85
C TRP A 120 30.23 54.55 -47.22
N ARG A 121 29.11 53.85 -47.01
CA ARG A 121 27.87 54.36 -46.42
C ARG A 121 27.99 54.57 -44.90
N GLU A 122 28.59 53.65 -44.16
CA GLU A 122 28.89 53.85 -42.73
C GLU A 122 30.04 54.82 -42.52
N ARG A 123 31.04 54.86 -43.43
CA ARG A 123 32.10 55.87 -43.39
C ARG A 123 31.54 57.27 -43.61
N GLY A 124 30.69 57.47 -44.60
CA GLY A 124 30.00 58.75 -44.82
C GLY A 124 29.06 59.13 -43.68
N LEU A 125 28.39 58.16 -43.04
CA LEU A 125 27.55 58.40 -41.86
C LEU A 125 28.38 58.74 -40.60
N ASN A 126 29.54 58.10 -40.41
CA ASN A 126 30.52 58.43 -39.38
C ASN A 126 31.10 59.82 -39.59
N GLU A 127 31.43 60.17 -40.84
CA GLU A 127 32.09 61.42 -41.20
C GLU A 127 31.13 62.62 -41.21
N MET A 128 29.84 62.41 -41.54
CA MET A 128 28.83 63.48 -41.57
C MET A 128 27.99 63.59 -40.28
N MET A 129 27.77 62.50 -39.54
CA MET A 129 26.82 62.44 -38.41
C MET A 129 27.33 61.61 -37.21
N GLY A 130 28.61 61.22 -37.18
CA GLY A 130 29.18 60.47 -36.05
C GLY A 130 28.63 59.05 -35.87
N GLY A 131 28.07 58.44 -36.92
CA GLY A 131 27.80 56.99 -36.97
C GLY A 131 26.40 56.55 -36.59
N VAL A 132 25.51 57.47 -36.20
CA VAL A 132 24.14 57.14 -35.80
C VAL A 132 23.15 58.00 -36.58
N LEU A 133 22.23 57.35 -37.31
CA LEU A 133 21.25 58.01 -38.18
C LEU A 133 20.12 58.69 -37.39
N GLN A 134 19.85 58.22 -36.17
CA GLN A 134 18.93 58.83 -35.20
C GLN A 134 19.64 58.95 -33.86
N VAL A 135 19.93 60.17 -33.44
CA VAL A 135 20.57 60.41 -32.15
C VAL A 135 19.59 59.99 -31.04
N ARG A 136 19.85 58.84 -30.41
CA ARG A 136 19.16 58.44 -29.19
C ARG A 136 19.77 59.24 -28.04
N ARG A 137 18.94 59.75 -27.12
CA ARG A 137 19.42 60.48 -25.93
C ARG A 137 20.50 59.71 -25.17
N GLU A 138 20.38 58.39 -25.14
CA GLU A 138 21.31 57.45 -24.50
C GLU A 138 22.74 57.52 -25.06
N ASP A 139 22.91 57.78 -26.35
CA ASP A 139 24.23 57.83 -27.02
C ASP A 139 24.92 59.19 -26.85
N GLU A 140 24.16 60.28 -26.69
CA GLU A 140 24.70 61.62 -26.39
C GLU A 140 25.29 61.70 -24.97
N LEU A 141 24.71 60.94 -24.04
CA LEU A 141 25.12 60.88 -22.64
C LEU A 141 26.33 59.96 -22.39
N LYS A 142 26.66 59.08 -23.34
CA LYS A 142 27.92 58.30 -23.32
C LYS A 142 29.14 59.10 -23.81
N LYS A 143 28.96 60.24 -24.51
CA LYS A 143 30.07 61.10 -24.96
C LYS A 143 30.64 61.92 -23.80
N GLU A 144 31.90 61.66 -23.45
CA GLU A 144 32.62 62.42 -22.44
C GLU A 144 32.88 63.87 -22.93
N ILE A 145 32.58 64.86 -22.09
CA ILE A 145 32.99 66.25 -22.35
C ILE A 145 34.52 66.29 -22.24
N PRO A 146 35.26 66.67 -23.30
CA PRO A 146 36.72 66.71 -23.24
C PRO A 146 37.19 67.71 -22.19
N LYS A 147 38.19 67.31 -21.40
CA LYS A 147 38.82 68.18 -20.40
C LYS A 147 39.35 69.44 -21.10
N PRO A 148 39.17 70.64 -20.52
CA PRO A 148 39.75 71.85 -21.07
C PRO A 148 41.27 71.72 -21.21
N PRO A 149 41.89 72.16 -22.33
CA PRO A 149 43.31 71.96 -22.62
C PRO A 149 44.26 72.41 -21.50
N PHE A 150 43.94 73.52 -20.82
CA PHE A 150 44.76 74.07 -19.72
C PHE A 150 44.78 73.19 -18.46
N ALA A 151 43.75 72.37 -18.24
CA ALA A 151 43.66 71.47 -17.08
C ALA A 151 44.47 70.17 -17.25
N VAL A 152 44.98 69.91 -18.46
CA VAL A 152 45.87 68.78 -18.78
C VAL A 152 47.34 69.22 -18.77
N GLU A 153 47.61 70.49 -19.07
CA GLU A 153 48.96 71.02 -19.27
C GLU A 153 49.54 71.76 -18.03
N LYS A 154 48.71 72.26 -17.10
CA LYS A 154 49.16 73.08 -15.95
C LYS A 154 48.57 72.65 -14.60
N PRO A 155 49.37 72.63 -13.51
CA PRO A 155 48.90 72.31 -12.15
C PRO A 155 48.00 73.40 -11.55
N GLU A 156 47.18 73.01 -10.56
CA GLU A 156 46.06 73.79 -9.97
C GLU A 156 46.44 75.18 -9.40
N ASP A 157 47.72 75.37 -9.07
CA ASP A 157 48.26 76.59 -8.46
C ASP A 157 48.52 77.72 -9.47
N GLU A 158 48.59 77.44 -10.78
CA GLU A 158 48.91 78.42 -11.83
C GLU A 158 47.69 78.93 -12.60
N TRP A 159 46.47 78.60 -12.15
CA TRP A 159 45.25 78.98 -12.87
C TRP A 159 44.89 80.45 -12.65
N THR A 160 44.69 81.20 -13.74
CA THR A 160 44.09 82.53 -13.70
C THR A 160 42.61 82.47 -13.27
N GLU A 161 42.07 83.56 -12.71
CA GLU A 161 40.66 83.62 -12.25
C GLU A 161 39.66 83.28 -13.38
N MET A 162 39.99 83.61 -14.62
CA MET A 162 39.19 83.26 -15.81
C MET A 162 39.26 81.77 -16.14
N GLU A 163 40.43 81.12 -15.99
CA GLU A 163 40.60 79.66 -16.18
C GLU A 163 39.88 78.87 -15.07
N LYS A 164 39.87 79.37 -13.83
CA LYS A 164 39.07 78.82 -12.72
C LYS A 164 37.57 78.83 -13.00
N GLN A 165 37.04 79.90 -13.61
CA GLN A 165 35.63 79.97 -14.00
C GLN A 165 35.27 78.98 -15.13
N VAL A 166 36.15 78.83 -16.13
CA VAL A 166 35.94 77.86 -17.22
C VAL A 166 35.99 76.41 -16.71
N TYR A 167 36.86 76.12 -15.75
CA TYR A 167 36.91 74.80 -15.10
C TYR A 167 35.68 74.54 -14.22
N GLN A 168 35.17 75.54 -13.50
CA GLN A 168 33.89 75.43 -12.76
C GLN A 168 32.70 75.15 -13.69
N GLN A 169 32.62 75.83 -14.84
CA GLN A 169 31.59 75.56 -15.85
C GLN A 169 31.73 74.16 -16.46
N TYR A 170 32.96 73.68 -16.67
CA TYR A 170 33.21 72.31 -17.10
C TYR A 170 32.74 71.30 -16.06
N LEU A 171 33.10 71.47 -14.78
CA LEU A 171 32.65 70.62 -13.69
C LEU A 171 31.11 70.62 -13.55
N GLN A 172 30.47 71.77 -13.75
CA GLN A 172 29.01 71.89 -13.71
C GLN A 172 28.36 71.11 -14.86
N LYS A 173 28.89 71.21 -16.09
CA LYS A 173 28.40 70.44 -17.24
C LYS A 173 28.66 68.94 -17.11
N VAL A 174 29.78 68.53 -16.52
CA VAL A 174 30.08 67.13 -16.22
C VAL A 174 29.10 66.58 -15.17
N LYS A 175 28.77 67.38 -14.14
CA LYS A 175 27.75 67.01 -13.15
C LYS A 175 26.36 66.90 -13.78
N GLU A 176 25.94 67.84 -14.61
CA GLU A 176 24.66 67.79 -15.33
C GLU A 176 24.56 66.56 -16.23
N GLN A 177 25.63 66.21 -16.96
CA GLN A 177 25.68 64.95 -17.73
C GLN A 177 25.63 63.71 -16.85
N GLN A 178 26.33 63.69 -15.71
CA GLN A 178 26.28 62.58 -14.76
C GLN A 178 24.87 62.41 -14.18
N GLU A 179 24.20 63.50 -13.82
CA GLU A 179 22.82 63.47 -13.32
C GLU A 179 21.82 62.95 -14.37
N GLU A 180 21.96 63.34 -15.64
CA GLU A 180 21.14 62.81 -16.73
C GLU A 180 21.46 61.32 -17.03
N ARG A 181 22.72 60.90 -16.93
CA ARG A 181 23.11 59.47 -17.03
C ARG A 181 22.49 58.66 -15.90
N ASP A 182 22.50 59.20 -14.68
CA ASP A 182 21.89 58.55 -13.52
C ASP A 182 20.37 58.48 -13.63
N LYS A 183 19.72 59.50 -14.21
CA LYS A 183 18.27 59.48 -14.49
C LYS A 183 17.94 58.40 -15.52
N LEU A 184 18.68 58.30 -16.63
CA LEU A 184 18.48 57.27 -17.64
C LEU A 184 18.75 55.87 -17.08
N ARG A 185 19.83 55.71 -16.31
CA ARG A 185 20.13 54.46 -15.61
C ARG A 185 18.99 54.05 -14.69
N LYS A 186 18.41 54.97 -13.91
CA LYS A 186 17.23 54.70 -13.06
C LYS A 186 15.99 54.33 -13.88
N ILE A 187 15.76 54.96 -15.02
CA ILE A 187 14.62 54.63 -15.89
C ILE A 187 14.79 53.21 -16.46
N LEU A 188 15.97 52.88 -16.99
CA LEU A 188 16.26 51.57 -17.55
C LEU A 188 16.25 50.45 -16.49
N THR A 189 16.79 50.70 -15.29
CA THR A 189 16.72 49.71 -14.19
C THR A 189 15.30 49.50 -13.68
N THR A 190 14.48 50.56 -13.61
CA THR A 190 13.06 50.41 -13.25
C THR A 190 12.24 49.71 -14.34
N GLU A 191 12.55 49.93 -15.63
CA GLU A 191 11.96 49.18 -16.74
C GLU A 191 12.33 47.70 -16.65
N ALA A 192 13.61 47.37 -16.46
CA ALA A 192 14.07 46.00 -16.27
C ALA A 192 13.42 45.33 -15.05
N SER A 193 13.31 46.04 -13.91
CA SER A 193 12.62 45.54 -12.71
C SER A 193 11.15 45.22 -13.00
N LYS A 194 10.43 46.13 -13.68
CA LYS A 194 9.03 45.92 -14.06
C LYS A 194 8.85 44.73 -15.02
N ILE A 195 9.74 44.56 -15.98
CA ILE A 195 9.67 43.42 -16.90
C ILE A 195 9.90 42.11 -16.13
N ASN A 196 10.86 42.08 -15.20
CA ASN A 196 11.10 40.92 -14.34
C ASN A 196 9.92 40.60 -13.41
N GLU A 197 9.31 41.62 -12.80
CA GLU A 197 8.07 41.46 -12.00
C GLU A 197 6.95 40.86 -12.84
N GLN A 198 6.73 41.36 -14.07
CA GLN A 198 5.73 40.78 -14.97
C GLN A 198 6.07 39.36 -15.45
N ILE A 199 7.36 38.99 -15.52
CA ILE A 199 7.77 37.61 -15.82
C ILE A 199 7.40 36.72 -14.62
N GLN A 200 7.68 37.15 -13.40
CA GLN A 200 7.32 36.43 -12.17
C GLN A 200 5.80 36.26 -12.05
N GLU A 201 5.02 37.32 -12.25
CA GLU A 201 3.55 37.26 -12.23
C GLU A 201 3.00 36.26 -13.27
N ASN A 202 3.56 36.26 -14.49
CA ASN A 202 3.18 35.30 -15.53
C ASN A 202 3.54 33.85 -15.14
N CYS A 203 4.69 33.66 -14.51
CA CYS A 203 5.12 32.35 -14.00
C CYS A 203 4.19 31.86 -12.87
N ASP A 204 3.90 32.70 -11.89
CA ASP A 204 3.01 32.36 -10.77
C ASP A 204 1.59 32.04 -11.27
N ALA A 205 1.07 32.81 -12.22
CA ALA A 205 -0.22 32.56 -12.85
C ALA A 205 -0.25 31.21 -13.58
N PHE A 206 0.82 30.85 -14.29
CA PHE A 206 0.94 29.54 -14.95
C PHE A 206 1.10 28.40 -13.93
N GLU A 207 1.82 28.62 -12.84
CA GLU A 207 2.00 27.64 -11.78
C GLU A 207 0.66 27.28 -11.12
N GLN A 208 -0.23 28.26 -10.91
CA GLN A 208 -1.59 27.98 -10.42
C GLN A 208 -2.40 27.08 -11.38
N ILE A 209 -2.28 27.32 -12.69
CA ILE A 209 -2.90 26.47 -13.73
C ILE A 209 -2.32 25.05 -13.65
N LEU A 210 -1.01 24.92 -13.44
CA LEU A 210 -0.32 23.64 -13.32
C LEU A 210 -0.72 22.88 -12.05
N ILE A 211 -0.89 23.56 -10.91
CA ILE A 211 -1.43 22.99 -9.69
C ILE A 211 -2.86 22.47 -9.92
N GLN A 212 -3.69 23.23 -10.63
CA GLN A 212 -5.05 22.81 -10.98
C GLN A 212 -5.04 21.57 -11.88
N LEU A 213 -4.18 21.54 -12.91
CA LEU A 213 -4.01 20.38 -13.78
C LEU A 213 -3.50 19.16 -12.99
N HIS A 214 -2.59 19.36 -12.04
CA HIS A 214 -2.10 18.28 -11.19
C HIS A 214 -3.21 17.69 -10.31
N ARG A 215 -4.04 18.53 -9.68
CA ARG A 215 -5.23 18.08 -8.93
C ARG A 215 -6.18 17.31 -9.85
N ARG A 216 -6.38 17.81 -11.07
CA ARG A 216 -7.23 17.17 -12.07
C ARG A 216 -6.68 15.81 -12.53
N ARG A 217 -5.36 15.69 -12.67
CA ARG A 217 -4.65 14.43 -12.95
C ARG A 217 -4.91 13.41 -11.85
N ILE A 218 -4.76 13.81 -10.58
CA ILE A 218 -5.03 12.93 -9.45
C ILE A 218 -6.48 12.45 -9.50
N LEU A 219 -7.45 13.37 -9.67
CA LEU A 219 -8.86 13.00 -9.76
C LEU A 219 -9.16 12.05 -10.93
N ALA A 220 -8.61 12.30 -12.11
CA ALA A 220 -8.78 11.44 -13.28
C ALA A 220 -8.15 10.05 -13.06
N GLN A 221 -6.96 9.99 -12.46
CA GLN A 221 -6.29 8.73 -12.12
C GLN A 221 -7.07 7.96 -11.06
N THR A 222 -7.55 8.63 -10.00
CA THR A 222 -8.39 8.02 -8.98
C THR A 222 -9.68 7.47 -9.58
N ALA A 223 -10.35 8.24 -10.46
CA ALA A 223 -11.54 7.77 -11.16
C ALA A 223 -11.24 6.54 -12.04
N ALA A 224 -10.13 6.56 -12.80
CA ALA A 224 -9.73 5.41 -13.60
C ALA A 224 -9.48 4.16 -12.74
N ILE A 225 -8.75 4.29 -11.62
CA ILE A 225 -8.49 3.19 -10.69
C ILE A 225 -9.78 2.66 -10.07
N GLN A 226 -10.75 3.53 -9.75
CA GLN A 226 -12.05 3.10 -9.23
C GLN A 226 -12.80 2.22 -10.24
N GLU A 227 -12.82 2.61 -11.51
CA GLU A 227 -13.45 1.82 -12.56
C GLU A 227 -12.67 0.52 -12.85
N GLU A 228 -11.33 0.54 -12.79
CA GLU A 228 -10.47 -0.66 -12.88
C GLU A 228 -10.73 -1.63 -11.72
N LEU A 229 -11.00 -1.12 -10.51
CA LEU A 229 -11.39 -1.95 -9.37
C LEU A 229 -12.76 -2.60 -9.59
N LYS A 230 -13.74 -1.88 -10.16
CA LYS A 230 -15.04 -2.48 -10.53
C LYS A 230 -14.88 -3.58 -11.56
N ILE A 231 -14.01 -3.39 -12.56
CA ILE A 231 -13.69 -4.45 -13.52
C ILE A 231 -13.11 -5.67 -12.80
N SER A 232 -12.13 -5.49 -11.93
CA SER A 232 -11.52 -6.58 -11.16
C SER A 232 -12.56 -7.35 -10.34
N ARG A 233 -13.51 -6.65 -9.70
CA ARG A 233 -14.62 -7.27 -8.95
C ARG A 233 -15.56 -8.07 -9.85
N LEU A 234 -15.94 -7.53 -11.02
CA LEU A 234 -16.78 -8.24 -11.98
C LEU A 234 -16.08 -9.49 -12.52
N VAL A 235 -14.79 -9.40 -12.83
CA VAL A 235 -13.99 -10.56 -13.26
C VAL A 235 -13.92 -11.60 -12.15
N PHE A 236 -13.69 -11.18 -10.91
CA PHE A 236 -13.68 -12.09 -9.76
C PHE A 236 -15.04 -12.79 -9.58
N ALA A 237 -16.14 -12.05 -9.68
CA ALA A 237 -17.49 -12.62 -9.62
C ALA A 237 -17.71 -13.66 -10.73
N LEU A 238 -17.28 -13.38 -11.97
CA LEU A 238 -17.37 -14.33 -13.09
C LEU A 238 -16.54 -15.61 -12.86
N VAL A 239 -15.34 -15.47 -12.29
CA VAL A 239 -14.49 -16.61 -11.95
C VAL A 239 -15.11 -17.43 -10.82
N LYS A 240 -15.66 -16.78 -9.81
CA LYS A 240 -16.36 -17.42 -8.69
C LYS A 240 -17.59 -18.18 -9.19
N ASP A 241 -18.42 -17.56 -10.01
CA ASP A 241 -19.61 -18.19 -10.62
C ASP A 241 -19.22 -19.47 -11.37
N ARG A 242 -18.15 -19.40 -12.19
CA ARG A 242 -17.64 -20.56 -12.93
C ARG A 242 -17.09 -21.67 -12.03
N LEU A 243 -16.43 -21.32 -10.94
CA LEU A 243 -15.92 -22.29 -9.97
C LEU A 243 -17.07 -22.99 -9.25
N ILE A 244 -18.10 -22.26 -8.86
CA ILE A 244 -19.32 -22.82 -8.25
C ILE A 244 -20.03 -23.74 -9.24
N GLU A 245 -20.18 -23.34 -10.51
CA GLU A 245 -20.75 -24.18 -11.57
C GLU A 245 -19.98 -25.50 -11.73
N GLN A 246 -18.65 -25.46 -11.74
CA GLN A 246 -17.83 -26.68 -11.77
C GLN A 246 -18.06 -27.58 -10.54
N LEU A 247 -18.18 -26.99 -9.34
CA LEU A 247 -18.49 -27.75 -8.13
C LEU A 247 -19.88 -28.39 -8.22
N GLU A 248 -20.88 -27.65 -8.66
CA GLU A 248 -22.24 -28.18 -8.88
C GLU A 248 -22.23 -29.37 -9.86
N GLU A 249 -21.50 -29.26 -10.99
CA GLU A 249 -21.34 -30.38 -11.92
C GLU A 249 -20.73 -31.62 -11.26
N THR A 250 -19.72 -31.45 -10.39
CA THR A 250 -19.11 -32.58 -9.69
C THR A 250 -20.08 -33.24 -8.71
N TYR A 251 -20.88 -32.44 -7.99
CA TYR A 251 -21.91 -32.94 -7.08
C TYR A 251 -23.02 -33.66 -7.86
N GLU A 252 -23.46 -33.13 -9.00
CA GLU A 252 -24.46 -33.78 -9.85
C GLU A 252 -23.98 -35.13 -10.41
N LYS A 253 -22.74 -35.19 -10.92
CA LYS A 253 -22.14 -36.44 -11.40
C LYS A 253 -22.06 -37.48 -10.27
N ARG A 254 -21.67 -37.04 -9.07
CA ARG A 254 -21.61 -37.91 -7.88
C ARG A 254 -22.99 -38.37 -7.43
N ALA A 255 -23.98 -37.48 -7.43
CA ALA A 255 -25.37 -37.78 -7.10
C ALA A 255 -25.95 -38.84 -8.03
N LYS A 256 -25.81 -38.67 -9.36
CA LYS A 256 -26.25 -39.67 -10.36
C LYS A 256 -25.59 -41.04 -10.18
N THR A 257 -24.29 -41.04 -9.84
CA THR A 257 -23.55 -42.29 -9.58
C THR A 257 -24.05 -43.00 -8.31
N LEU A 258 -24.36 -42.23 -7.26
CA LEU A 258 -24.91 -42.78 -6.02
C LEU A 258 -26.34 -43.27 -6.20
N GLU A 259 -27.18 -42.53 -6.92
CA GLU A 259 -28.55 -42.92 -7.27
C GLU A 259 -28.58 -44.27 -8.01
N GLY A 260 -27.72 -44.46 -9.01
CA GLY A 260 -27.59 -45.75 -9.69
C GLY A 260 -27.15 -46.91 -8.77
N LYS A 261 -26.26 -46.64 -7.80
CA LYS A 261 -25.83 -47.64 -6.80
C LYS A 261 -26.93 -47.97 -5.80
N VAL A 262 -27.66 -46.96 -5.33
CA VAL A 262 -28.83 -47.11 -4.45
C VAL A 262 -29.89 -47.96 -5.16
N HIS A 263 -30.23 -47.62 -6.40
CA HIS A 263 -31.18 -48.38 -7.19
C HIS A 263 -30.74 -49.84 -7.41
N GLY A 264 -29.46 -50.08 -7.71
CA GLY A 264 -28.90 -51.43 -7.83
C GLY A 264 -28.98 -52.23 -6.52
N LEU A 265 -28.71 -51.61 -5.38
CA LEU A 265 -28.83 -52.23 -4.06
C LEU A 265 -30.29 -52.52 -3.69
N GLU A 266 -31.23 -51.63 -4.02
CA GLU A 266 -32.66 -51.85 -3.84
C GLU A 266 -33.16 -53.05 -4.65
N LEU A 267 -32.76 -53.15 -5.93
CA LEU A 267 -33.07 -54.31 -6.76
C LEU A 267 -32.49 -55.60 -6.18
N SER A 268 -31.22 -55.57 -5.73
CA SER A 268 -30.60 -56.71 -5.07
C SER A 268 -31.31 -57.10 -3.78
N LYS A 269 -31.76 -56.12 -2.98
CA LYS A 269 -32.53 -56.37 -1.76
C LYS A 269 -33.87 -57.04 -2.10
N ARG A 270 -34.61 -56.53 -3.08
CA ARG A 270 -35.88 -57.13 -3.53
C ARG A 270 -35.70 -58.56 -4.01
N ALA A 271 -34.66 -58.84 -4.79
CA ALA A 271 -34.35 -60.20 -5.23
C ALA A 271 -34.06 -61.17 -4.07
N LEU A 272 -33.39 -60.70 -3.00
CA LEU A 272 -33.19 -61.50 -1.78
C LEU A 272 -34.49 -61.70 -0.99
N GLU A 273 -35.37 -60.70 -0.94
CA GLU A 273 -36.71 -60.82 -0.35
C GLU A 273 -37.57 -61.87 -1.07
N ASP A 274 -37.55 -61.85 -2.41
CA ASP A 274 -38.23 -62.86 -3.23
C ASP A 274 -37.67 -64.27 -2.98
N SER A 275 -36.35 -64.38 -2.81
CA SER A 275 -35.68 -65.65 -2.48
C SER A 275 -36.09 -66.19 -1.10
N ILE A 276 -36.21 -65.31 -0.10
CA ILE A 276 -36.73 -65.67 1.24
C ILE A 276 -38.17 -66.16 1.13
N ASN A 277 -39.02 -65.45 0.38
CA ASN A 277 -40.42 -65.85 0.17
C ASN A 277 -40.55 -67.22 -0.50
N ASN A 278 -39.67 -67.53 -1.46
CA ASN A 278 -39.63 -68.84 -2.12
C ASN A 278 -39.25 -69.94 -1.11
N ILE A 279 -38.19 -69.75 -0.32
CA ILE A 279 -37.76 -70.69 0.73
C ILE A 279 -38.86 -70.90 1.78
N ASP A 280 -39.54 -69.84 2.19
CA ASP A 280 -40.68 -69.93 3.11
C ASP A 280 -41.83 -70.76 2.50
N SER A 281 -42.08 -70.62 1.20
CA SER A 281 -43.08 -71.42 0.50
C SER A 281 -42.70 -72.91 0.44
N ASP A 282 -41.42 -73.22 0.20
CA ASP A 282 -40.92 -74.58 0.15
C ASP A 282 -40.87 -75.23 1.54
N LYS A 283 -40.52 -74.48 2.58
CA LYS A 283 -40.66 -74.92 3.97
C LYS A 283 -42.09 -75.24 4.36
N ARG A 284 -43.06 -74.42 3.92
CA ARG A 284 -44.49 -74.70 4.16
C ARG A 284 -44.92 -76.00 3.47
N ARG A 285 -44.40 -76.28 2.27
CA ARG A 285 -44.64 -77.57 1.57
C ARG A 285 -44.03 -78.74 2.34
N LEU A 286 -42.75 -78.66 2.71
CA LEU A 286 -42.07 -79.72 3.49
C LEU A 286 -42.73 -79.96 4.86
N LYS A 287 -43.19 -78.91 5.54
CA LYS A 287 -43.96 -79.04 6.80
C LYS A 287 -45.36 -79.61 6.59
N ALA A 288 -45.99 -79.37 5.45
CA ALA A 288 -47.26 -80.01 5.11
C ALA A 288 -47.08 -81.51 4.81
N ASP A 289 -45.93 -81.89 4.25
CA ASP A 289 -45.54 -83.27 3.99
C ASP A 289 -45.10 -84.01 5.27
N ASP A 290 -44.78 -83.30 6.36
CA ASP A 290 -44.53 -83.85 7.71
C ASP A 290 -45.81 -84.40 8.36
N THR A 291 -46.32 -85.47 7.75
CA THR A 291 -47.47 -86.25 8.22
C THR A 291 -47.03 -87.58 8.81
N PHE A 292 -45.73 -87.79 9.01
CA PHE A 292 -45.15 -89.03 9.51
C PHE A 292 -45.74 -89.44 10.86
N ASP A 293 -46.04 -88.51 11.76
CA ASP A 293 -46.69 -88.84 13.04
C ASP A 293 -48.15 -89.32 12.88
N LYS A 294 -48.85 -88.90 11.81
CA LYS A 294 -50.20 -89.38 11.45
C LYS A 294 -50.16 -90.68 10.62
N GLN A 295 -49.10 -90.89 9.85
CA GLN A 295 -48.89 -92.09 9.03
C GLN A 295 -48.36 -93.26 9.86
N PHE A 296 -47.63 -93.01 10.95
CA PHE A 296 -47.04 -94.05 11.80
C PHE A 296 -48.07 -95.07 12.34
N PRO A 297 -49.23 -94.67 12.90
CA PRO A 297 -50.23 -95.64 13.36
C PRO A 297 -50.90 -96.40 12.20
N ARG A 298 -50.96 -95.81 11.00
CA ARG A 298 -51.56 -96.41 9.80
C ARG A 298 -50.64 -97.46 9.17
N GLU A 299 -49.33 -97.19 9.12
CA GLU A 299 -48.35 -98.10 8.53
C GLU A 299 -48.05 -99.30 9.45
N PHE A 300 -48.06 -99.12 10.77
CA PHE A 300 -47.77 -100.18 11.74
C PHE A 300 -49.01 -100.82 12.37
N ALA A 301 -50.19 -100.69 11.75
CA ALA A 301 -51.45 -101.25 12.24
C ALA A 301 -51.40 -102.76 12.51
N ASP A 302 -50.54 -103.49 11.79
CA ASP A 302 -50.35 -104.94 11.89
C ASP A 302 -49.54 -105.39 13.13
N VAL A 303 -49.03 -104.45 13.94
CA VAL A 303 -48.13 -104.69 15.08
C VAL A 303 -48.86 -104.49 16.42
N PRO A 304 -48.66 -105.36 17.44
CA PRO A 304 -49.26 -105.18 18.77
C PRO A 304 -48.93 -103.83 19.44
N SER A 305 -49.90 -103.23 20.15
CA SER A 305 -49.80 -101.89 20.75
C SER A 305 -48.54 -101.64 21.60
N ALA A 306 -48.08 -102.64 22.37
CA ALA A 306 -46.88 -102.51 23.22
C ALA A 306 -45.56 -102.41 22.42
N LEU A 307 -45.52 -103.05 21.24
CA LEU A 307 -44.38 -102.97 20.32
C LEU A 307 -44.44 -101.67 19.50
N GLN A 308 -45.64 -101.17 19.17
CA GLN A 308 -45.80 -99.85 18.55
C GLN A 308 -45.27 -98.74 19.45
N ASP A 309 -45.54 -98.77 20.76
CA ASP A 309 -45.03 -97.76 21.69
C ASP A 309 -43.50 -97.83 21.84
N SER A 310 -42.95 -99.04 21.80
CA SER A 310 -41.50 -99.26 21.81
C SER A 310 -40.83 -98.71 20.55
N LEU A 311 -41.43 -98.91 19.38
CA LEU A 311 -40.97 -98.36 18.09
C LEU A 311 -41.14 -96.83 18.04
N LYS A 312 -42.24 -96.25 18.57
CA LYS A 312 -42.40 -94.78 18.70
C LYS A 312 -41.34 -94.15 19.60
N ARG A 313 -40.96 -94.82 20.69
CA ARG A 313 -39.84 -94.38 21.55
C ARG A 313 -38.50 -94.43 20.83
N LEU A 314 -38.29 -95.39 19.92
CA LEU A 314 -37.08 -95.46 19.10
C LEU A 314 -37.08 -94.40 17.98
N LEU A 315 -38.25 -94.10 17.41
CA LEU A 315 -38.43 -93.03 16.42
C LEU A 315 -38.14 -91.64 17.02
N THR A 316 -38.52 -91.43 18.28
CA THR A 316 -38.28 -90.16 19.02
C THR A 316 -36.87 -90.07 19.60
N LYS A 317 -36.15 -91.19 19.76
CA LYS A 317 -34.75 -91.21 20.20
C LYS A 317 -33.82 -90.79 19.06
N ARG A 318 -33.34 -89.55 19.14
CA ARG A 318 -32.36 -88.97 18.22
C ARG A 318 -30.93 -89.36 18.61
N PRO A 319 -30.04 -89.69 17.65
CA PRO A 319 -28.61 -89.67 17.93
C PRO A 319 -28.19 -88.24 18.27
N LYS A 320 -27.69 -88.01 19.48
CA LYS A 320 -27.18 -86.70 19.88
C LYS A 320 -25.72 -86.61 19.47
N LEU A 321 -25.37 -85.74 18.53
CA LEU A 321 -23.96 -85.35 18.38
C LEU A 321 -23.52 -84.62 19.65
N LYS A 322 -22.31 -84.93 20.13
CA LYS A 322 -21.65 -84.11 21.15
C LYS A 322 -21.51 -82.71 20.55
N GLN A 323 -22.03 -81.68 21.21
CA GLN A 323 -21.92 -80.29 20.77
C GLN A 323 -20.44 -79.93 20.55
N THR A 324 -20.01 -79.87 19.30
CA THR A 324 -18.79 -79.17 18.95
C THR A 324 -19.10 -77.69 18.94
N LYS A 325 -18.19 -76.91 19.52
CA LYS A 325 -18.29 -75.46 19.72
C LYS A 325 -18.74 -74.73 18.45
N ALA A 326 -19.44 -73.62 18.67
CA ALA A 326 -19.96 -72.68 17.67
C ALA A 326 -19.12 -72.66 16.39
N VAL A 327 -19.74 -73.11 15.30
CA VAL A 327 -19.19 -73.00 13.97
C VAL A 327 -19.24 -71.51 13.60
N ASP A 328 -18.09 -70.92 13.27
CA ASP A 328 -18.00 -69.51 12.89
C ASP A 328 -18.84 -69.27 11.62
N GLU A 329 -19.92 -68.51 11.78
CA GLU A 329 -20.96 -68.27 10.75
C GLU A 329 -20.44 -67.51 9.51
N PHE A 330 -19.19 -67.05 9.52
CA PHE A 330 -18.55 -66.26 8.47
C PHE A 330 -17.52 -67.01 7.60
N ASN A 331 -17.25 -68.30 7.86
CA ASN A 331 -16.21 -69.03 7.15
C ASN A 331 -16.74 -69.76 5.89
N PRO A 332 -16.23 -69.49 4.66
CA PRO A 332 -16.65 -70.20 3.45
C PRO A 332 -16.33 -71.71 3.45
N TYR A 333 -15.56 -72.19 4.42
CA TYR A 333 -15.27 -73.62 4.62
C TYR A 333 -16.25 -74.34 5.56
N THR A 334 -17.22 -73.62 6.13
CA THR A 334 -18.25 -74.18 7.02
C THR A 334 -19.08 -75.28 6.34
N ALA A 335 -19.37 -75.16 5.05
CA ALA A 335 -20.06 -76.19 4.27
C ALA A 335 -19.30 -77.54 4.25
N ARG A 336 -17.96 -77.51 4.29
CA ARG A 336 -17.12 -78.72 4.30
C ARG A 336 -17.10 -79.38 5.68
N GLN A 337 -17.09 -78.60 6.75
CA GLN A 337 -17.19 -79.10 8.13
C GLN A 337 -18.59 -79.67 8.43
N MET A 338 -19.64 -79.01 7.96
CA MET A 338 -21.02 -79.50 8.08
C MET A 338 -21.21 -80.83 7.35
N ARG A 339 -20.69 -80.96 6.13
CA ARG A 339 -20.73 -82.22 5.36
C ARG A 339 -19.99 -83.37 6.05
N LEU A 340 -18.90 -83.07 6.78
CA LEU A 340 -18.18 -84.06 7.59
C LEU A 340 -18.99 -84.50 8.82
N LEU A 341 -19.65 -83.57 9.50
CA LEU A 341 -20.54 -83.86 10.62
C LEU A 341 -21.80 -84.64 10.19
N GLU A 342 -22.31 -84.37 8.99
CA GLU A 342 -23.41 -85.13 8.36
C GLU A 342 -22.99 -86.58 8.06
N LEU A 343 -21.79 -86.79 7.51
CA LEU A 343 -21.24 -88.12 7.27
C LEU A 343 -21.02 -88.90 8.58
N GLU A 344 -20.67 -88.22 9.67
CA GLU A 344 -20.60 -88.84 11.00
C GLU A 344 -21.98 -89.18 11.56
N PHE A 345 -22.98 -88.33 11.35
CA PHE A 345 -24.36 -88.60 11.75
C PHE A 345 -24.95 -89.81 11.01
N ASP A 346 -24.70 -89.91 9.71
CA ASP A 346 -25.17 -91.03 8.88
C ASP A 346 -24.55 -92.37 9.31
N LYS A 347 -23.27 -92.35 9.74
CA LYS A 347 -22.61 -93.53 10.32
C LYS A 347 -23.23 -93.94 11.65
N ILE A 348 -23.46 -92.99 12.55
CA ILE A 348 -24.09 -93.24 13.87
C ILE A 348 -25.53 -93.75 13.68
N GLN A 349 -26.26 -93.23 12.70
CA GLN A 349 -27.62 -93.66 12.41
C GLN A 349 -27.64 -95.07 11.79
N ALA A 350 -26.69 -95.40 10.90
CA ALA A 350 -26.53 -96.75 10.36
C ALA A 350 -26.19 -97.79 11.44
N GLU A 351 -25.37 -97.45 12.45
CA GLU A 351 -25.11 -98.31 13.61
C GLU A 351 -26.36 -98.51 14.49
N ALA A 352 -27.16 -97.45 14.68
CA ALA A 352 -28.40 -97.50 15.45
C ALA A 352 -29.51 -98.33 14.76
N ASP A 353 -29.50 -98.39 13.42
CA ASP A 353 -30.47 -99.14 12.60
C ASP A 353 -30.10 -100.62 12.41
N SER A 354 -28.96 -101.06 12.95
CA SER A 354 -28.57 -102.49 12.97
C SER A 354 -29.59 -103.33 13.75
N PHE A 355 -29.89 -104.54 13.26
CA PHE A 355 -30.86 -105.47 13.87
C PHE A 355 -30.50 -105.89 15.30
N THR A 356 -29.22 -105.74 15.69
CA THR A 356 -28.74 -105.95 17.08
C THR A 356 -29.41 -105.03 18.10
N ASN A 357 -29.94 -103.88 17.67
CA ASN A 357 -30.60 -102.90 18.54
C ASN A 357 -32.14 -103.00 18.51
N ALA A 358 -32.70 -104.03 17.86
CA ALA A 358 -34.14 -104.22 17.77
C ALA A 358 -34.74 -104.72 19.11
N PRO A 359 -35.93 -104.23 19.52
CA PRO A 359 -36.66 -104.73 20.69
C PRO A 359 -36.92 -106.25 20.63
N PRO A 360 -36.94 -106.96 21.78
CA PRO A 360 -37.22 -108.39 21.81
C PRO A 360 -38.63 -108.67 21.27
N ASN A 361 -38.75 -109.68 20.40
CA ASN A 361 -39.98 -110.14 19.69
C ASN A 361 -40.37 -109.42 18.38
N ILE A 362 -39.44 -108.74 17.69
CA ILE A 362 -39.70 -108.13 16.37
C ILE A 362 -39.14 -108.98 15.21
N VAL A 363 -39.94 -109.11 14.14
CA VAL A 363 -39.56 -109.80 12.89
C VAL A 363 -38.71 -108.87 12.02
N ARG A 364 -37.69 -109.41 11.36
CA ARG A 364 -36.75 -108.68 10.49
C ARG A 364 -37.43 -107.78 9.45
N ASN A 365 -38.49 -108.26 8.80
CA ASN A 365 -39.23 -107.49 7.78
C ASN A 365 -39.94 -106.25 8.35
N ILE A 366 -40.40 -106.30 9.62
CA ILE A 366 -41.05 -105.16 10.30
C ILE A 366 -39.99 -104.15 10.73
N TRP A 367 -38.80 -104.61 11.13
CA TRP A 367 -37.66 -103.75 11.44
C TRP A 367 -37.14 -103.02 10.20
N GLU A 368 -36.98 -103.70 9.06
CA GLU A 368 -36.56 -103.08 7.80
C GLU A 368 -37.54 -102.00 7.34
N ARG A 369 -38.86 -102.25 7.42
CA ARG A 369 -39.90 -101.23 7.18
C ARG A 369 -39.82 -100.03 8.13
N PHE A 370 -39.51 -100.26 9.40
CA PHE A 370 -39.31 -99.20 10.39
C PHE A 370 -38.05 -98.36 10.13
N VAL A 371 -36.95 -99.01 9.73
CA VAL A 371 -35.72 -98.34 9.32
C VAL A 371 -35.97 -97.47 8.07
N ASP A 372 -36.71 -97.98 7.09
CA ASP A 372 -37.07 -97.20 5.89
C ASP A 372 -37.99 -96.02 6.21
N PHE A 373 -38.96 -96.19 7.12
CA PHE A 373 -39.81 -95.10 7.60
C PHE A 373 -38.99 -94.03 8.36
N ARG A 374 -38.04 -94.45 9.20
CA ARG A 374 -37.13 -93.58 9.94
C ARG A 374 -36.18 -92.82 9.00
N LYS A 375 -35.69 -93.47 7.93
CA LYS A 375 -34.87 -92.84 6.89
C LYS A 375 -35.64 -91.75 6.15
N ARG A 376 -36.85 -92.03 5.68
CA ARG A 376 -37.71 -91.05 4.99
C ARG A 376 -38.06 -89.84 5.87
N ARG A 377 -38.40 -90.07 7.14
CA ARG A 377 -38.59 -88.97 8.10
C ARG A 377 -37.30 -88.17 8.31
N GLY A 378 -36.17 -88.86 8.42
CA GLY A 378 -34.86 -88.22 8.57
C GLY A 378 -34.42 -87.43 7.33
N GLU A 379 -34.78 -87.86 6.12
CA GLU A 379 -34.56 -87.12 4.88
C GLU A 379 -35.37 -85.82 4.87
N LEU A 380 -36.67 -85.87 5.20
CA LEU A 380 -37.51 -84.68 5.29
C LEU A 380 -37.04 -83.70 6.39
N GLU A 381 -36.63 -84.20 7.56
CA GLU A 381 -36.04 -83.36 8.61
C GLU A 381 -34.69 -82.75 8.19
N ARG A 382 -33.89 -83.43 7.35
CA ARG A 382 -32.65 -82.89 6.78
C ARG A 382 -32.95 -81.77 5.78
N ASP A 383 -33.88 -81.99 4.85
CA ASP A 383 -34.27 -80.99 3.86
C ASP A 383 -34.81 -79.73 4.54
N LEU A 384 -35.61 -79.88 5.59
CA LEU A 384 -36.10 -78.76 6.40
C LEU A 384 -34.95 -78.00 7.08
N ARG A 385 -33.94 -78.69 7.62
CA ARG A 385 -32.75 -78.05 8.20
C ARG A 385 -31.89 -77.34 7.17
N LEU A 386 -31.72 -77.90 5.98
CA LEU A 386 -30.98 -77.26 4.89
C LEU A 386 -31.67 -75.96 4.47
N GLN A 387 -32.99 -76.00 4.31
CA GLN A 387 -33.79 -74.81 4.04
C GLN A 387 -33.71 -73.78 5.20
N GLU A 388 -33.63 -74.21 6.46
CA GLU A 388 -33.38 -73.34 7.63
C GLU A 388 -32.02 -72.64 7.59
N GLN A 389 -30.98 -73.34 7.18
CA GLN A 389 -29.65 -72.76 7.01
C GLN A 389 -29.59 -71.80 5.81
N GLU A 390 -30.18 -72.16 4.69
CA GLU A 390 -30.26 -71.31 3.50
C GLU A 390 -31.01 -69.99 3.79
N GLU A 391 -32.14 -70.07 4.50
CA GLU A 391 -32.90 -68.89 4.93
C GLU A 391 -32.06 -67.98 5.84
N LEU A 392 -31.31 -68.55 6.80
CA LEU A 392 -30.45 -67.78 7.70
C LEU A 392 -29.36 -67.03 6.92
N VAL A 393 -28.70 -67.69 5.98
CA VAL A 393 -27.65 -67.07 5.14
C VAL A 393 -28.23 -65.93 4.31
N ILE A 394 -29.39 -66.13 3.66
CA ILE A 394 -30.02 -65.10 2.82
C ILE A 394 -30.53 -63.94 3.66
N LYS A 395 -31.07 -64.19 4.87
CA LYS A 395 -31.44 -63.14 5.83
C LYS A 395 -30.23 -62.30 6.25
N ASN A 396 -29.09 -62.94 6.53
CA ASN A 396 -27.85 -62.22 6.86
C ASN A 396 -27.36 -61.37 5.68
N LEU A 397 -27.37 -61.91 4.45
CA LEU A 397 -27.02 -61.15 3.24
C LEU A 397 -27.98 -59.98 3.02
N LYS A 398 -29.28 -60.17 3.25
CA LYS A 398 -30.28 -59.08 3.19
C LYS A 398 -29.96 -57.97 4.19
N ASN A 399 -29.67 -58.32 5.44
CA ASN A 399 -29.30 -57.34 6.47
C ASN A 399 -28.05 -56.54 6.07
N ILE A 400 -27.03 -57.21 5.52
CA ILE A 400 -25.84 -56.53 4.99
C ILE A 400 -26.23 -55.54 3.89
N ARG A 401 -27.02 -55.96 2.90
CA ARG A 401 -27.50 -55.08 1.82
C ARG A 401 -28.34 -53.91 2.34
N GLU A 402 -29.16 -54.12 3.36
CA GLU A 402 -29.93 -53.06 4.00
C GLU A 402 -29.03 -52.02 4.66
N THR A 403 -27.99 -52.44 5.40
CA THR A 403 -27.03 -51.50 6.00
C THR A 403 -26.19 -50.75 4.96
N GLU A 404 -25.84 -51.40 3.84
CA GLU A 404 -25.16 -50.73 2.73
C GLU A 404 -26.07 -49.70 2.06
N LEU A 405 -27.34 -50.04 1.87
CA LEU A 405 -28.35 -49.17 1.29
C LEU A 405 -28.57 -47.94 2.16
N THR A 406 -28.77 -48.09 3.47
CA THR A 406 -28.95 -46.94 4.38
C THR A 406 -27.73 -46.03 4.38
N ARG A 407 -26.52 -46.59 4.39
CA ARG A 407 -25.27 -45.81 4.27
C ARG A 407 -25.21 -45.03 2.95
N LYS A 408 -25.55 -45.66 1.82
CA LYS A 408 -25.52 -44.99 0.51
C LYS A 408 -26.63 -43.96 0.33
N ASN A 409 -27.79 -44.17 0.95
CA ASN A 409 -28.86 -43.17 1.00
C ASN A 409 -28.44 -41.94 1.82
N MET A 410 -27.81 -42.13 2.97
CA MET A 410 -27.26 -41.01 3.75
C MET A 410 -26.19 -40.24 2.97
N GLU A 411 -25.26 -40.92 2.30
CA GLU A 411 -24.27 -40.27 1.43
C GLU A 411 -24.94 -39.50 0.27
N PHE A 412 -26.01 -40.04 -0.32
CA PHE A 412 -26.76 -39.38 -1.39
C PHE A 412 -27.47 -38.12 -0.91
N GLU A 413 -28.19 -38.19 0.21
CA GLU A 413 -28.85 -37.03 0.85
C GLU A 413 -27.85 -35.94 1.20
N GLN A 414 -26.68 -36.29 1.74
CA GLN A 414 -25.61 -35.32 2.03
C GLN A 414 -25.15 -34.58 0.77
N ILE A 415 -24.92 -35.30 -0.34
CA ILE A 415 -24.50 -34.68 -1.60
C ILE A 415 -25.61 -33.81 -2.19
N GLN A 416 -26.87 -34.22 -2.09
CA GLN A 416 -28.01 -33.40 -2.51
C GLN A 416 -28.11 -32.10 -1.70
N ASN A 417 -27.96 -32.18 -0.38
CA ASN A 417 -27.97 -31.01 0.49
C ASN A 417 -26.81 -30.04 0.20
N LEU A 418 -25.63 -30.57 -0.12
CA LEU A 418 -24.49 -29.74 -0.55
C LEU A 418 -24.75 -29.09 -1.91
N LEU A 419 -25.40 -29.79 -2.84
CA LEU A 419 -25.78 -29.24 -4.13
C LEU A 419 -26.82 -28.12 -4.00
N THR A 420 -27.84 -28.30 -3.16
CA THR A 420 -28.83 -27.24 -2.90
C THR A 420 -28.18 -26.03 -2.22
N ALA A 421 -27.35 -26.26 -1.19
CA ALA A 421 -26.64 -25.17 -0.50
C ALA A 421 -25.71 -24.40 -1.45
N SER A 422 -25.03 -25.08 -2.38
CA SER A 422 -24.21 -24.43 -3.41
C SER A 422 -25.04 -23.56 -4.35
N ARG A 423 -26.22 -24.04 -4.76
CA ARG A 423 -27.13 -23.29 -5.64
C ARG A 423 -27.72 -22.07 -4.93
N ASP A 424 -28.10 -22.22 -3.66
CA ASP A 424 -28.60 -21.13 -2.83
C ASP A 424 -27.52 -20.06 -2.63
N ALA A 425 -26.29 -20.47 -2.32
CA ALA A 425 -25.15 -19.54 -2.21
C ALA A 425 -24.88 -18.79 -3.52
N ARG A 426 -25.01 -19.46 -4.67
CA ARG A 426 -24.89 -18.80 -5.99
C ARG A 426 -26.00 -17.77 -6.20
N ILE A 427 -27.22 -18.07 -5.78
CA ILE A 427 -28.35 -17.16 -5.87
C ILE A 427 -28.10 -15.92 -5.00
N ASP A 428 -27.70 -16.11 -3.74
CA ASP A 428 -27.39 -15.01 -2.82
C ASP A 428 -26.29 -14.10 -3.40
N ASP A 429 -25.20 -14.71 -3.91
CA ASP A 429 -24.10 -13.98 -4.56
C ASP A 429 -24.54 -13.20 -5.82
N THR A 430 -25.57 -13.67 -6.54
CA THR A 430 -26.09 -12.94 -7.72
C THR A 430 -26.94 -11.73 -7.35
N PHE A 431 -27.58 -11.75 -6.18
CA PHE A 431 -28.41 -10.64 -5.69
C PHE A 431 -27.62 -9.65 -4.82
N ASP A 432 -26.48 -10.07 -4.26
CA ASP A 432 -25.58 -9.21 -3.51
C ASP A 432 -24.92 -8.14 -4.41
N LEU A 433 -25.27 -6.87 -4.17
CA LEU A 433 -24.76 -5.73 -4.92
C LEU A 433 -23.57 -5.09 -4.19
N TYR A 434 -22.41 -5.11 -4.83
CA TYR A 434 -21.25 -4.37 -4.35
C TYR A 434 -21.40 -2.87 -4.57
N VAL A 435 -21.48 -2.10 -3.47
CA VAL A 435 -21.43 -0.63 -3.50
C VAL A 435 -20.01 -0.16 -3.21
N GLN A 436 -19.50 0.76 -4.04
CA GLN A 436 -18.18 1.36 -3.84
C GLN A 436 -18.34 2.78 -3.27
N ILE A 437 -17.78 3.00 -2.08
CA ILE A 437 -17.78 4.29 -1.41
C ILE A 437 -16.34 4.79 -1.34
N VAL A 438 -16.15 6.07 -1.64
CA VAL A 438 -14.84 6.73 -1.59
C VAL A 438 -14.77 7.53 -0.31
N LEU A 439 -13.91 7.10 0.60
CA LEU A 439 -13.70 7.74 1.90
C LEU A 439 -12.32 8.39 1.94
N LYS A 440 -12.21 9.52 2.63
CA LYS A 440 -10.94 10.21 2.85
C LYS A 440 -10.18 9.57 4.01
N GLN A 441 -8.86 9.72 4.00
CA GLN A 441 -8.01 9.35 5.13
C GLN A 441 -8.48 10.09 6.40
N GLY A 442 -8.68 9.36 7.50
CA GLY A 442 -9.29 9.87 8.74
C GLY A 442 -10.79 9.58 8.88
N GLN A 443 -11.47 9.12 7.83
CA GLN A 443 -12.84 8.56 7.93
C GLN A 443 -12.85 7.02 8.06
N ILE A 444 -11.66 6.41 7.98
CA ILE A 444 -11.45 4.97 8.13
C ILE A 444 -10.58 4.79 9.37
N GLU A 445 -11.13 4.19 10.41
CA GLU A 445 -10.46 3.88 11.66
C GLU A 445 -10.00 2.40 11.66
N MET A 446 -9.16 2.04 10.69
CA MET A 446 -8.53 0.72 10.65
C MET A 446 -7.08 0.83 11.13
N GLU A 447 -6.70 -0.02 12.08
CA GLU A 447 -5.31 -0.08 12.59
C GLU A 447 -4.33 -0.63 11.54
N ALA A 448 -4.81 -1.48 10.63
CA ALA A 448 -4.01 -2.06 9.55
C ALA A 448 -3.97 -1.16 8.31
N GLN A 449 -2.79 -1.00 7.70
CA GLN A 449 -2.66 -0.29 6.43
C GLN A 449 -3.37 -1.06 5.31
N PRO A 450 -4.11 -0.39 4.40
CA PRO A 450 -4.82 -1.04 3.30
C PRO A 450 -3.95 -1.91 2.37
N ALA A 451 -2.63 -1.69 2.38
CA ALA A 451 -1.68 -2.43 1.54
C ALA A 451 -1.37 -3.85 2.07
N ASP A 452 -1.58 -4.12 3.35
CA ASP A 452 -1.20 -5.39 4.00
C ASP A 452 -2.35 -6.41 4.06
N LEU A 453 -3.55 -6.02 3.63
CA LEU A 453 -4.76 -6.84 3.71
C LEU A 453 -5.09 -7.46 2.35
N SER A 454 -5.19 -8.78 2.32
CA SER A 454 -5.71 -9.51 1.17
C SER A 454 -7.21 -9.26 0.97
N PRO A 455 -7.76 -9.37 -0.26
CA PRO A 455 -9.19 -9.20 -0.53
C PRO A 455 -10.11 -10.06 0.35
N ASP A 456 -9.65 -11.25 0.75
CA ASP A 456 -10.39 -12.15 1.66
C ASP A 456 -10.33 -11.68 3.12
N GLN A 457 -9.25 -11.01 3.55
CA GLN A 457 -9.18 -10.40 4.89
C GLN A 457 -10.09 -9.18 5.03
N TYR A 458 -10.37 -8.45 3.95
CA TYR A 458 -11.39 -7.39 3.95
C TYR A 458 -12.81 -7.90 4.15
N ARG A 459 -13.11 -9.14 3.71
CA ARG A 459 -14.42 -9.76 3.93
C ARG A 459 -14.57 -10.31 5.36
N ASN A 460 -13.44 -10.63 6.00
CA ASN A 460 -13.35 -11.22 7.33
C ASN A 460 -12.95 -10.22 8.43
N THR A 461 -12.81 -8.93 8.10
CA THR A 461 -12.64 -7.87 9.09
C THR A 461 -13.99 -7.21 9.31
N ASP A 462 -14.46 -7.22 10.56
CA ASP A 462 -15.73 -6.63 10.98
C ASP A 462 -15.65 -5.09 10.83
N VAL A 463 -15.85 -4.60 9.62
CA VAL A 463 -15.87 -3.16 9.32
C VAL A 463 -17.33 -2.70 9.36
N GLU A 464 -17.67 -1.93 10.38
CA GLU A 464 -19.01 -1.37 10.55
C GLU A 464 -19.11 0.03 9.96
N LEU A 465 -20.20 0.30 9.22
CA LEU A 465 -20.49 1.63 8.70
C LEU A 465 -21.26 2.43 9.76
N VAL A 466 -20.58 3.35 10.44
CA VAL A 466 -21.19 4.23 11.45
C VAL A 466 -21.76 5.50 10.80
N ASN A 467 -22.97 5.90 11.22
CA ASN A 467 -23.57 7.13 10.73
C ASN A 467 -22.82 8.35 11.30
N ARG A 468 -22.41 9.26 10.42
CA ARG A 468 -21.72 10.51 10.77
C ARG A 468 -22.45 11.33 11.83
N HIS A 469 -23.78 11.35 11.82
CA HIS A 469 -24.57 12.15 12.76
C HIS A 469 -24.32 11.74 14.22
N GLU A 470 -24.17 10.44 14.47
CA GLU A 470 -23.93 9.93 15.83
C GLU A 470 -22.57 10.40 16.36
N ILE A 471 -21.54 10.38 15.51
CA ILE A 471 -20.20 10.87 15.85
C ILE A 471 -20.22 12.38 16.06
N GLU A 472 -20.90 13.14 15.21
CA GLU A 472 -21.01 14.59 15.34
C GLU A 472 -21.76 15.01 16.61
N ASP A 473 -22.81 14.30 16.98
CA ASP A 473 -23.57 14.57 18.20
C ASP A 473 -22.78 14.20 19.45
N LEU A 474 -22.02 13.11 19.41
CA LEU A 474 -21.06 12.77 20.48
C LEU A 474 -19.99 13.85 20.62
N ASN A 475 -19.43 14.32 19.50
CA ASN A 475 -18.41 15.38 19.50
C ASN A 475 -18.96 16.71 20.05
N LYS A 476 -20.19 17.09 19.71
CA LYS A 476 -20.86 18.25 20.31
C LYS A 476 -20.99 18.09 21.82
N SER A 477 -21.45 16.92 22.29
CA SER A 477 -21.57 16.63 23.72
C SER A 477 -20.22 16.69 24.46
N ILE A 478 -19.15 16.21 23.82
CA ILE A 478 -17.77 16.30 24.34
C ILE A 478 -17.32 17.75 24.43
N ILE A 479 -17.56 18.57 23.40
CA ILE A 479 -17.21 19.99 23.38
C ILE A 479 -17.99 20.75 24.46
N GLU A 480 -19.28 20.47 24.63
CA GLU A 480 -20.11 21.05 25.69
C GLU A 480 -19.55 20.70 27.08
N SER A 481 -19.21 19.43 27.31
CA SER A 481 -18.60 18.96 28.55
C SER A 481 -17.22 19.62 28.81
N ALA A 482 -16.40 19.79 27.76
CA ALA A 482 -15.13 20.48 27.84
C ALA A 482 -15.31 21.97 28.18
N ASN A 483 -16.27 22.64 27.55
CA ASN A 483 -16.61 24.04 27.83
C ASN A 483 -17.14 24.23 29.26
N LEU A 484 -17.92 23.29 29.78
CA LEU A 484 -18.33 23.28 31.19
C LEU A 484 -17.10 23.19 32.10
N LYS A 485 -16.16 22.29 31.80
CA LYS A 485 -14.90 22.18 32.55
C LYS A 485 -14.10 23.48 32.52
N ILE A 486 -13.98 24.14 31.37
CA ILE A 486 -13.29 25.43 31.23
C ILE A 486 -13.98 26.51 32.07
N ARG A 487 -15.31 26.62 32.00
CA ARG A 487 -16.07 27.56 32.83
C ARG A 487 -15.86 27.33 34.32
N HIS A 488 -15.80 26.07 34.75
CA HIS A 488 -15.46 25.74 36.13
C HIS A 488 -14.04 26.17 36.48
N MET A 489 -13.07 25.95 35.60
CA MET A 489 -11.69 26.41 35.80
C MET A 489 -11.60 27.95 35.88
N GLU A 490 -12.34 28.68 35.06
CA GLU A 490 -12.39 30.15 35.10
C GLU A 490 -13.00 30.67 36.39
N LYS A 491 -14.08 30.05 36.88
CA LYS A 491 -14.67 30.36 38.19
C LYS A 491 -13.65 30.12 39.31
N THR A 492 -12.96 28.99 39.28
CA THR A 492 -11.91 28.68 40.28
C THR A 492 -10.77 29.70 40.21
N LYS A 493 -10.34 30.09 39.00
CA LYS A 493 -9.33 31.15 38.82
C LYS A 493 -9.81 32.48 39.41
N GLY A 494 -11.06 32.87 39.17
CA GLY A 494 -11.67 34.08 39.76
C GLY A 494 -11.63 34.07 41.29
N VAL A 495 -12.06 32.97 41.90
CA VAL A 495 -12.02 32.79 43.37
C VAL A 495 -10.59 32.87 43.90
N VAL A 496 -9.62 32.25 43.22
CA VAL A 496 -8.21 32.32 43.64
C VAL A 496 -7.66 33.75 43.56
N ASN A 497 -7.99 34.49 42.50
CA ASN A 497 -7.58 35.88 42.33
C ASN A 497 -8.21 36.79 43.40
N GLU A 498 -9.51 36.63 43.66
CA GLU A 498 -10.21 37.36 44.73
C GLU A 498 -9.58 37.05 46.09
N LEU A 499 -9.30 35.78 46.38
CA LEU A 499 -8.65 35.37 47.62
C LEU A 499 -7.23 35.96 47.76
N GLN A 500 -6.48 36.07 46.66
CA GLN A 500 -5.18 36.76 46.65
C GLN A 500 -5.32 38.26 46.90
N SER A 501 -6.28 38.92 46.26
CA SER A 501 -6.58 40.35 46.51
C SER A 501 -6.96 40.59 47.97
N MET A 502 -7.85 39.77 48.52
CA MET A 502 -8.26 39.84 49.92
C MET A 502 -7.10 39.59 50.89
N LYS A 503 -6.18 38.67 50.55
CA LYS A 503 -4.94 38.47 51.34
C LYS A 503 -4.07 39.72 51.31
N TRP A 504 -3.88 40.33 50.15
CA TRP A 504 -3.10 41.56 50.01
C TRP A 504 -3.73 42.73 50.76
N GLU A 505 -5.04 42.92 50.66
CA GLU A 505 -5.77 43.94 51.41
C GLU A 505 -5.66 43.73 52.92
N LYS A 506 -5.77 42.48 53.39
CA LYS A 506 -5.54 42.13 54.79
C LYS A 506 -4.12 42.51 55.22
N GLU A 507 -3.10 42.18 54.44
CA GLU A 507 -1.72 42.53 54.73
C GLU A 507 -1.53 44.06 54.77
N LYS A 508 -2.05 44.78 53.78
CA LYS A 508 -2.02 46.25 53.74
C LYS A 508 -2.66 46.87 54.98
N LEU A 509 -3.88 46.45 55.34
CA LEU A 509 -4.57 46.93 56.54
C LEU A 509 -3.80 46.56 57.81
N THR A 510 -3.15 45.40 57.85
CA THR A 510 -2.27 45.02 58.97
C THR A 510 -1.09 45.98 59.09
N PHE A 511 -0.47 46.35 57.97
CA PHE A 511 0.60 47.35 57.94
C PHE A 511 0.11 48.75 58.37
N GLU A 512 -1.04 49.20 57.88
CA GLU A 512 -1.64 50.47 58.30
C GLU A 512 -1.96 50.48 59.80
N ILE A 513 -2.50 49.38 60.33
CA ILE A 513 -2.72 49.22 61.78
C ILE A 513 -1.39 49.31 62.53
N THR A 514 -0.32 48.69 62.04
CA THR A 514 1.00 48.79 62.71
C THR A 514 1.57 50.19 62.65
N ASP A 515 1.44 50.91 61.53
CA ASP A 515 1.88 52.31 61.39
C ASP A 515 1.08 53.23 62.32
N LEU A 516 -0.25 53.10 62.34
CA LEU A 516 -1.08 53.88 63.26
C LEU A 516 -0.78 53.58 64.72
N LYS A 517 -0.49 52.32 65.07
CA LYS A 517 -0.04 51.96 66.43
C LYS A 517 1.30 52.59 66.76
N GLN A 518 2.26 52.60 65.82
CA GLN A 518 3.55 53.28 66.01
C GLN A 518 3.36 54.78 66.17
N ARG A 519 2.58 55.44 65.32
CA ARG A 519 2.28 56.88 65.46
C ARG A 519 1.57 57.21 66.76
N ALA A 520 0.63 56.37 67.20
CA ALA A 520 -0.03 56.54 68.50
C ALA A 520 0.98 56.40 69.64
N GLN A 521 1.88 55.41 69.58
CA GLN A 521 2.98 55.26 70.52
C GLN A 521 3.86 56.53 70.51
N ASP A 522 4.28 57.01 69.34
CA ASP A 522 5.11 58.21 69.20
C ASP A 522 4.43 59.44 69.83
N ILE A 523 3.13 59.63 69.61
CA ILE A 523 2.36 60.71 70.25
C ILE A 523 2.31 60.53 71.78
N THR A 524 2.06 59.32 72.28
CA THR A 524 2.04 59.07 73.73
C THR A 524 3.42 59.22 74.39
N PHE A 525 4.49 58.87 73.67
CA PHE A 525 5.86 59.04 74.11
C PHE A 525 6.43 60.42 73.80
N LEU A 526 5.67 61.27 73.11
CA LEU A 526 5.99 62.67 72.85
C LEU A 526 5.94 63.45 74.17
N LYS A 527 7.02 63.39 74.93
CA LYS A 527 7.22 64.29 76.06
C LYS A 527 7.40 65.69 75.49
N VAL A 528 6.59 66.64 75.95
CA VAL A 528 6.81 68.07 75.66
C VAL A 528 8.16 68.44 76.26
N THR A 529 9.20 68.43 75.43
CA THR A 529 10.56 68.78 75.82
C THR A 529 10.70 70.29 75.91
N ARG A 530 11.68 70.74 76.69
CA ARG A 530 11.97 72.16 76.90
C ARG A 530 12.16 72.92 75.58
N ASN A 531 12.64 72.27 74.52
CA ASN A 531 12.81 72.85 73.19
C ASN A 531 11.47 73.19 72.49
N VAL A 532 10.40 72.41 72.71
CA VAL A 532 9.06 72.71 72.16
C VAL A 532 8.41 73.86 72.94
N GLN A 533 8.70 73.97 74.24
CA GLN A 533 8.28 75.12 75.06
C GLN A 533 9.07 76.39 74.70
N GLU A 534 10.38 76.29 74.45
CA GLU A 534 11.21 77.39 73.96
C GLU A 534 10.79 77.81 72.53
N TYR A 535 10.38 76.88 71.66
CA TYR A 535 9.83 77.18 70.33
C TYR A 535 8.50 77.96 70.37
N LEU A 536 7.66 77.71 71.37
CA LEU A 536 6.40 78.45 71.58
C LEU A 536 6.58 79.77 72.34
N ALA A 537 7.70 79.94 73.06
CA ALA A 537 7.98 81.12 73.91
C ALA A 537 9.00 82.10 73.31
N CYS A 538 9.83 81.70 72.33
CA CYS A 538 10.78 82.59 71.66
C CYS A 538 10.08 83.41 70.56
N ARG A 539 10.04 84.74 70.74
CA ARG A 539 9.57 85.70 69.72
C ARG A 539 10.70 86.53 69.08
N ASP A 540 11.96 86.26 69.46
CA ASP A 540 13.16 86.94 68.95
C ASP A 540 14.07 85.95 68.20
N ASP A 541 14.48 86.32 66.98
CA ASP A 541 15.01 85.42 65.93
C ASP A 541 16.46 84.92 66.13
N THR A 542 17.22 85.44 67.10
CA THR A 542 18.67 85.17 67.17
C THR A 542 19.03 83.86 67.87
N THR A 543 18.21 83.36 68.80
CA THR A 543 18.37 82.01 69.39
C THR A 543 17.81 80.91 68.49
N PHE A 544 16.90 81.25 67.57
CA PHE A 544 16.32 80.34 66.58
C PHE A 544 17.37 79.84 65.57
N GLU A 545 18.24 80.72 65.07
CA GLU A 545 19.26 80.35 64.09
C GLU A 545 20.28 79.33 64.64
N SER A 546 20.69 79.46 65.90
CA SER A 546 21.62 78.53 66.54
C SER A 546 21.00 77.14 66.80
N HIS A 547 19.70 77.08 67.09
CA HIS A 547 18.98 75.81 67.24
C HIS A 547 18.75 75.14 65.88
N LYS A 548 18.37 75.92 64.87
CA LYS A 548 18.20 75.46 63.49
C LYS A 548 19.49 74.91 62.89
N GLN A 549 20.65 75.50 63.22
CA GLN A 549 21.96 74.96 62.81
C GLN A 549 22.25 73.59 63.43
N ARG A 550 21.88 73.33 64.69
CA ARG A 550 22.02 72.00 65.29
C ARG A 550 21.05 70.97 64.72
N GLU A 551 19.82 71.39 64.41
CA GLU A 551 18.85 70.53 63.71
C GLU A 551 19.31 70.21 62.28
N LEU A 552 19.87 71.19 61.57
CA LEU A 552 20.48 70.97 60.25
C LEU A 552 21.61 69.95 60.32
N GLN A 553 22.49 70.01 61.33
CA GLN A 553 23.55 69.01 61.51
C GLN A 553 23.01 67.60 61.84
N MET A 554 21.92 67.51 62.61
CA MET A 554 21.24 66.24 62.89
C MET A 554 20.53 65.66 61.65
N LEU A 555 19.94 66.54 60.83
CA LEU A 555 19.34 66.18 59.54
C LEU A 555 20.39 65.74 58.53
N GLU A 556 21.53 66.43 58.44
CA GLU A 556 22.67 66.00 57.62
C GLU A 556 23.18 64.62 58.05
N ALA A 557 23.32 64.36 59.36
CA ALA A 557 23.73 63.06 59.85
C ALA A 557 22.70 61.94 59.59
N THR A 558 21.41 62.26 59.53
CA THR A 558 20.36 61.28 59.18
C THR A 558 20.25 61.04 57.68
N ILE A 559 20.45 62.07 56.87
CA ILE A 559 20.59 61.95 55.41
C ILE A 559 21.79 61.05 55.08
N GLU A 560 22.91 61.20 55.79
CA GLU A 560 24.09 60.35 55.56
C GLU A 560 23.83 58.87 55.89
N LYS A 561 23.05 58.60 56.96
CA LYS A 561 22.59 57.23 57.27
C LYS A 561 21.61 56.68 56.23
N MET A 562 20.76 57.54 55.66
CA MET A 562 19.87 57.12 54.57
C MET A 562 20.65 56.81 53.30
N LYS A 563 21.68 57.62 52.97
CA LYS A 563 22.60 57.33 51.85
C LYS A 563 23.29 55.98 52.04
N GLN A 564 23.83 55.70 53.23
CA GLN A 564 24.42 54.40 53.53
C GLN A 564 23.43 53.23 53.32
N ARG A 565 22.17 53.37 53.76
CA ARG A 565 21.13 52.35 53.50
C ARG A 565 20.80 52.20 52.02
N PHE A 566 20.79 53.28 51.25
CA PHE A 566 20.61 53.23 49.81
C PHE A 566 21.80 52.57 49.11
N GLU A 567 23.03 52.81 49.58
CA GLU A 567 24.23 52.11 49.15
C GLU A 567 24.12 50.60 49.42
N ASP A 568 23.67 50.22 50.62
CA ASP A 568 23.46 48.81 50.98
C ASP A 568 22.37 48.15 50.11
N GLN A 569 21.25 48.84 49.85
CA GLN A 569 20.21 48.35 48.95
C GLN A 569 20.69 48.24 47.49
N LYS A 570 21.50 49.19 47.04
CA LYS A 570 22.12 49.16 45.73
C LYS A 570 23.03 47.94 45.60
N HIS A 571 23.86 47.65 46.61
CA HIS A 571 24.70 46.45 46.64
C HIS A 571 23.89 45.15 46.64
N ILE A 572 22.74 45.10 47.32
CA ILE A 572 21.83 43.93 47.26
C ILE A 572 21.30 43.74 45.84
N LYS A 573 20.90 44.83 45.16
CA LYS A 573 20.40 44.76 43.78
C LYS A 573 21.50 44.44 42.76
N GLU A 574 22.70 44.95 42.95
CA GLU A 574 23.88 44.57 42.16
C GLU A 574 24.18 43.07 42.29
N ASN A 575 24.06 42.51 43.50
CA ASN A 575 24.20 41.07 43.72
C ASN A 575 23.09 40.23 43.06
N GLU A 576 21.84 40.73 43.01
CA GLU A 576 20.75 40.08 42.25
C GLU A 576 21.03 40.12 40.75
N ILE A 577 21.52 41.23 40.21
CA ILE A 577 21.92 41.36 38.81
C ILE A 577 23.04 40.38 38.48
N HIS A 578 24.05 40.25 39.34
CA HIS A 578 25.13 39.29 39.14
C HIS A 578 24.65 37.84 39.14
N LYS A 579 23.66 37.47 39.98
CA LYS A 579 23.03 36.14 39.93
C LYS A 579 22.32 35.90 38.60
N LEU A 580 21.52 36.86 38.15
CA LEU A 580 20.83 36.76 36.85
C LEU A 580 21.79 36.71 35.66
N GLN A 581 22.91 37.43 35.72
CA GLN A 581 23.98 37.34 34.73
C GLN A 581 24.63 35.95 34.72
N HIS A 582 24.85 35.36 35.90
CA HIS A 582 25.38 34.00 36.01
C HIS A 582 24.39 32.96 35.44
N ASP A 583 23.10 33.09 35.73
CA ASP A 583 22.05 32.22 35.18
C ASP A 583 21.96 32.34 33.64
N ASN A 584 22.03 33.56 33.10
CA ASN A 584 22.08 33.79 31.65
C ASN A 584 23.31 33.16 31.00
N LEU A 585 24.48 33.25 31.64
CA LEU A 585 25.70 32.58 31.15
C LEU A 585 25.56 31.06 31.16
N SER A 586 24.92 30.50 32.20
CA SER A 586 24.62 29.07 32.28
C SER A 586 23.70 28.61 31.13
N ILE A 587 22.62 29.36 30.87
CA ILE A 587 21.69 29.09 29.76
C ILE A 587 22.39 29.22 28.40
N ALA A 588 23.26 30.21 28.23
CA ALA A 588 24.04 30.39 27.01
C ALA A 588 24.97 29.20 26.74
N ASN A 589 25.64 28.68 27.78
CA ASN A 589 26.50 27.49 27.67
C ASN A 589 25.70 26.24 27.31
N VAL A 590 24.49 26.07 27.87
CA VAL A 590 23.60 24.95 27.50
C VAL A 590 23.15 25.07 26.05
N THR A 591 22.79 26.28 25.61
CA THR A 591 22.39 26.54 24.21
C THR A 591 23.54 26.21 23.24
N LEU A 592 24.76 26.62 23.56
CA LEU A 592 25.96 26.29 22.76
C LEU A 592 26.21 24.77 22.68
N ALA A 593 26.04 24.04 23.78
CA ALA A 593 26.19 22.59 23.79
C ALA A 593 25.13 21.89 22.91
N VAL A 594 23.90 22.42 22.88
CA VAL A 594 22.83 21.92 21.99
C VAL A 594 23.15 22.22 20.53
N ASP A 595 23.67 23.41 20.23
CA ASP A 595 24.09 23.79 18.87
C ASP A 595 25.25 22.90 18.37
N GLU A 596 26.23 22.60 19.23
CA GLU A 596 27.31 21.66 18.91
C GLU A 596 26.77 20.24 18.65
N ALA A 597 25.81 19.78 19.45
CA ALA A 597 25.14 18.51 19.22
C ALA A 597 24.36 18.47 17.89
N LEU A 598 23.69 19.57 17.52
CA LEU A 598 23.00 19.70 16.23
C LEU A 598 23.98 19.70 15.06
N GLN A 599 25.12 20.40 15.17
CA GLN A 599 26.16 20.37 14.15
C GLN A 599 26.72 18.96 13.95
N ASN A 600 27.02 18.25 15.04
CA ASN A 600 27.49 16.86 14.97
C ASN A 600 26.44 15.92 14.36
N ALA A 601 25.15 16.11 14.68
CA ALA A 601 24.07 15.35 14.05
C ALA A 601 23.96 15.62 12.54
N ASN A 602 24.13 16.89 12.13
CA ASN A 602 24.14 17.26 10.72
C ASN A 602 25.32 16.63 9.96
N VAL A 603 26.53 16.65 10.53
CA VAL A 603 27.71 15.97 9.94
C VAL A 603 27.43 14.49 9.74
N ASN A 604 26.88 13.79 10.74
CA ASN A 604 26.50 12.39 10.63
C ASN A 604 25.45 12.13 9.53
N LEU A 605 24.48 13.04 9.35
CA LEU A 605 23.51 12.94 8.25
C LEU A 605 24.16 13.12 6.88
N TYR A 606 25.08 14.07 6.74
CA TYR A 606 25.84 14.27 5.50
C TYR A 606 26.73 13.08 5.17
N GLU A 607 27.40 12.49 6.16
CA GLU A 607 28.21 11.28 5.97
C GLU A 607 27.34 10.10 5.51
N ARG A 608 26.18 9.87 6.15
CA ARG A 608 25.22 8.83 5.73
C ARG A 608 24.72 9.06 4.31
N LYS A 609 24.40 10.31 3.96
CA LYS A 609 23.99 10.68 2.61
C LYS A 609 25.09 10.40 1.59
N ASN A 610 26.33 10.79 1.88
CA ASN A 610 27.48 10.53 1.02
C ASN A 610 27.74 9.02 0.83
N ILE A 611 27.56 8.20 1.87
CA ILE A 611 27.69 6.74 1.76
C ILE A 611 26.61 6.17 0.82
N ILE A 612 25.38 6.65 0.93
CA ILE A 612 24.27 6.23 0.06
C ILE A 612 24.55 6.65 -1.39
N ASP A 613 24.97 7.89 -1.60
CA ASP A 613 25.27 8.43 -2.93
C ASP A 613 26.46 7.68 -3.57
N GLN A 614 27.51 7.35 -2.80
CA GLN A 614 28.62 6.51 -3.27
C GLN A 614 28.15 5.10 -3.65
N ARG A 615 27.30 4.47 -2.85
CA ARG A 615 26.76 3.13 -3.14
C ARG A 615 25.90 3.13 -4.42
N ILE A 616 25.12 4.18 -4.67
CA ILE A 616 24.35 4.35 -5.91
C ILE A 616 25.29 4.48 -7.12
N VAL A 617 26.37 5.26 -7.00
CA VAL A 617 27.38 5.41 -8.06
C VAL A 617 28.10 4.09 -8.34
N GLU A 618 28.44 3.32 -7.30
CA GLU A 618 29.07 2.00 -7.45
C GLU A 618 28.14 0.99 -8.14
N GLN A 619 26.87 0.94 -7.75
CA GLN A 619 25.87 0.08 -8.41
C GLN A 619 25.72 0.44 -9.90
N SER A 620 25.68 1.73 -10.23
CA SER A 620 25.65 2.20 -11.62
C SER A 620 26.89 1.77 -12.42
N LYS A 621 28.08 1.81 -11.81
CA LYS A 621 29.33 1.33 -12.46
C LYS A 621 29.33 -0.18 -12.70
N VAL A 622 28.81 -0.97 -11.75
CA VAL A 622 28.68 -2.43 -11.90
C VAL A 622 27.71 -2.77 -13.04
N GLU A 623 26.54 -2.12 -13.09
CA GLU A 623 25.58 -2.31 -14.18
C GLU A 623 26.16 -1.92 -15.55
N GLN A 624 26.97 -0.87 -15.62
CA GLN A 624 27.68 -0.48 -16.84
C GLN A 624 28.69 -1.53 -17.29
N GLN A 625 29.46 -2.12 -16.36
CA GLN A 625 30.41 -3.19 -16.67
C GLN A 625 29.70 -4.46 -17.17
N ASP A 626 28.58 -4.84 -16.55
CA ASP A 626 27.79 -6.00 -16.99
C ASP A 626 27.22 -5.80 -18.40
N ARG A 627 26.73 -4.60 -18.71
CA ARG A 627 26.29 -4.25 -20.08
C ARG A 627 27.43 -4.37 -21.10
N ILE A 628 28.62 -3.85 -20.78
CA ILE A 628 29.79 -3.97 -21.66
C ILE A 628 30.18 -5.44 -21.87
N GLN A 629 30.18 -6.25 -20.81
CA GLN A 629 30.47 -7.69 -20.93
C GLN A 629 29.44 -8.42 -21.79
N GLN A 630 28.15 -8.09 -21.67
CA GLN A 630 27.10 -8.66 -22.51
C GLN A 630 27.29 -8.30 -23.99
N VAL A 631 27.65 -7.04 -24.29
CA VAL A 631 27.94 -6.58 -25.66
C VAL A 631 29.15 -7.33 -26.23
N VAL A 632 30.23 -7.50 -25.45
CA VAL A 632 31.42 -8.26 -25.88
C VAL A 632 31.09 -9.74 -26.13
N ARG A 633 30.29 -10.37 -25.26
CA ARG A 633 29.83 -11.77 -25.45
C ARG A 633 28.99 -11.90 -26.72
N ARG A 634 28.06 -10.98 -26.96
CA ARG A 634 27.26 -10.95 -28.19
C ARG A 634 28.14 -10.82 -29.43
N ARG A 635 29.15 -9.95 -29.42
CA ARG A 635 30.10 -9.81 -30.53
C ARG A 635 30.86 -11.10 -30.80
N ARG A 636 31.39 -11.77 -29.77
CA ARG A 636 32.06 -13.08 -29.90
C ARG A 636 31.15 -14.15 -30.51
N LEU A 637 29.88 -14.21 -30.09
CA LEU A 637 28.90 -15.15 -30.65
C LEU A 637 28.61 -14.87 -32.13
N VAL A 638 28.50 -13.59 -32.51
CA VAL A 638 28.31 -13.19 -33.91
C VAL A 638 29.54 -13.54 -34.76
N ASP A 639 30.74 -13.31 -34.25
CA ASP A 639 31.97 -13.65 -34.95
C ASP A 639 32.13 -15.18 -35.11
N LEU A 640 31.75 -15.97 -34.09
CA LEU A 640 31.69 -17.43 -34.17
C LEU A 640 30.67 -17.90 -35.22
N ALA A 641 29.47 -17.30 -35.23
CA ALA A 641 28.44 -17.63 -36.22
C ALA A 641 28.89 -17.31 -37.65
N LYS A 642 29.64 -16.20 -37.84
CA LYS A 642 30.25 -15.88 -39.13
C LYS A 642 31.31 -16.90 -39.55
N ALA A 643 32.18 -17.33 -38.63
CA ALA A 643 33.18 -18.36 -38.91
C ALA A 643 32.52 -19.70 -39.29
N GLN A 644 31.49 -20.11 -38.54
CA GLN A 644 30.70 -21.31 -38.86
C GLN A 644 29.99 -21.20 -40.21
N ALA A 645 29.44 -20.02 -40.55
CA ALA A 645 28.82 -19.80 -41.86
C ALA A 645 29.85 -19.91 -43.00
N GLN A 646 31.07 -19.44 -42.80
CA GLN A 646 32.17 -19.59 -43.75
C GLN A 646 32.59 -21.06 -43.90
N GLU A 647 32.70 -21.82 -42.81
CA GLU A 647 32.98 -23.26 -42.85
C GLU A 647 31.86 -24.02 -43.57
N VAL A 648 30.59 -23.72 -43.29
CA VAL A 648 29.46 -24.34 -43.98
C VAL A 648 29.47 -24.00 -45.47
N ALA A 649 29.78 -22.76 -45.84
CA ALA A 649 29.91 -22.37 -47.24
C ALA A 649 31.05 -23.13 -47.93
N TYR A 650 32.20 -23.27 -47.27
CA TYR A 650 33.32 -24.06 -47.76
C TYR A 650 32.95 -25.54 -47.92
N LEU A 651 32.30 -26.15 -46.93
CA LEU A 651 31.85 -27.54 -47.00
C LEU A 651 30.80 -27.75 -48.09
N ARG A 652 29.89 -26.79 -48.32
CA ARG A 652 28.94 -26.84 -49.44
C ARG A 652 29.66 -26.79 -50.78
N ALA A 653 30.64 -25.90 -50.95
CA ALA A 653 31.44 -25.83 -52.16
C ALA A 653 32.23 -27.13 -52.40
N GLU A 654 32.76 -27.75 -51.35
CA GLU A 654 33.47 -29.03 -51.46
C GLU A 654 32.52 -30.19 -51.79
N VAL A 655 31.30 -30.19 -51.23
CA VAL A 655 30.25 -31.14 -51.62
C VAL A 655 29.84 -30.94 -53.08
N GLU A 656 29.68 -29.72 -53.55
CA GLU A 656 29.42 -29.44 -54.97
C GLU A 656 30.58 -29.89 -55.85
N ARG A 657 31.83 -29.67 -55.44
CA ARG A 657 33.02 -30.17 -56.14
C ARG A 657 33.01 -31.70 -56.24
N LEU A 658 32.66 -32.40 -55.16
CA LEU A 658 32.55 -33.86 -55.13
C LEU A 658 31.36 -34.36 -55.99
N ARG A 659 30.24 -33.62 -56.00
CA ARG A 659 29.10 -33.90 -56.89
C ARG A 659 29.48 -33.73 -58.36
N MET A 660 30.20 -32.66 -58.71
CA MET A 660 30.73 -32.44 -60.07
C MET A 660 31.71 -33.54 -60.51
N LYS A 661 32.40 -34.18 -59.55
CA LYS A 661 33.31 -35.30 -59.82
C LYS A 661 32.59 -36.64 -60.02
N THR A 662 31.40 -36.80 -59.46
CA THR A 662 30.59 -38.04 -59.52
C THR A 662 29.48 -37.99 -60.57
N PHE A 663 29.03 -36.79 -60.95
CA PHE A 663 28.03 -36.55 -61.98
C PHE A 663 28.44 -35.35 -62.85
N PRO A 664 28.54 -35.48 -64.19
CA PRO A 664 28.74 -34.33 -65.06
C PRO A 664 27.50 -33.43 -64.98
N ALA A 665 27.59 -32.26 -64.35
CA ALA A 665 26.49 -31.30 -64.33
C ALA A 665 26.54 -30.43 -65.59
N LEU A 666 25.49 -30.49 -66.41
CA LEU A 666 25.20 -29.53 -67.47
C LEU A 666 24.75 -28.22 -66.82
N VAL A 667 25.68 -27.28 -66.64
CA VAL A 667 25.34 -25.91 -66.25
C VAL A 667 24.78 -25.21 -67.49
N GLN A 668 23.48 -24.90 -67.49
CA GLN A 668 22.92 -23.91 -68.41
C GLN A 668 23.42 -22.54 -67.95
N ILE A 669 24.30 -21.96 -68.75
CA ILE A 669 24.73 -20.56 -68.63
C ILE A 669 23.58 -19.72 -69.17
N GLU A 670 22.81 -19.07 -68.29
CA GLU A 670 21.96 -17.95 -68.69
C GLU A 670 22.85 -16.71 -68.81
N HIS A 671 22.76 -16.03 -69.97
CA HIS A 671 23.50 -14.82 -70.33
C HIS A 671 22.96 -13.58 -69.61
#